data_AF-A0AAN7ZFX2-F1
#
_entry.id   AF-A0AAN7ZFX2-F1
#
_cell.length_a   1.000
_cell.length_b   1.000
_cell.length_c   1.000
_cell.angle_alpha   90.00
_cell.angle_beta   90.00
_cell.angle_gamma   90.00
#
_symmetry.space_group_name_H-M   'P 1'
#
loop_
_entity.id
_entity.type
_entity.pdbx_description
1 polymer ?
#
loop_
_entity_poly.entity_id
_entity_poly.type
_entity_poly.pdbx_seq_one_letter_code
_entity_poly.pdbx_strand_id
1 'polypeptide(L)'
;MMAKFSVDLPDIENLLALNPRVAIHSTLQPSAVTKKNKQHWKRNKDKKCNSCSSHLENNFDDIKPTTLSERGALKEAARCLKCADAPCQKSCPTQLDVKSFITSIANKNYYGAAKAIFSDNPLGITCGMVCPTSDLCVGGCNLHATEEGAINIGGLQQFATEMFSKMKVKQIRDPKTPRPKNPDSKIVLFGAGPASLSCATFLGRLGYDNVTIYEKEDYLGGLSTSEIPQYRLPMSVVNFEIGLVEDLGVKIVRGRSLSTDDLTVQKVLDDGAKAVFVGIGLPQSKSMGLFEGLTAEMGFYTSKTFLPDVARASKPQMCACKVNSTTLPRLHGNVIVLGAGDTAFDCATSALRCGAKKVFLVFRRGFSNIRAVPEEVSLAIEENCELIGFLSPHQVNVKGGRITSVTFKRTEQTEEGEWIEDEEQLTTLKANFVISAFGSGLNDEKTINALRPLVLRESNLPEIDLTTMQSSHPLVWCGGDLAGVAETTVESVNDGKTAAWYIHCALEGFPVTSKPALPLFYTEIDNVDISTEFLGLKFENPFGLASAPPATNAAMIRRAFEQGWGFAVTKTFSLDQDLVTNVSPRIVRGITSGANYGPQQGSFLNIELISEKEAMYWCKSIFELKRDFPNKIIIASLMCSYNQADWVKLSLMAELANADALELNLSCPHGMGESGMGLACGRDVDKVRDISRWVTDAVSIPVFLKLTPNITDVLTLAIAAHEGGAHGVSVINTVSGLMGVKADATAWPSVGHERRTTYGGMSGNAIRPMALKAVSSIARALPGFPILGIGGIDSAESAMQFIQCGAMAVQVGSAIQNQDFTLINDYCTGLKTLLYLENKFPKWDGQSPPTPKHQLGKHVVTIYGKDNKVLPHFGPYRKEREEKMKQLRNEESPKESVELTNGDCETNQINGIQNGDVPKLKDLLGRALPLIGTYKELDVQKQVVALIDDDMCINCGKCYMACNDSGYQAIEFDPETHIPHVNDDCTGCTMCLSVCPIIDCIEMVPKTIPHLIKRGINKQALTLVHPLQ
;
A
#
# COMPACT_ATOMS: atom_id res chain seq x y z
N MET A 1 -36.43 10.01 -49.54
CA MET A 1 -36.02 11.14 -48.69
C MET A 1 -34.54 10.98 -48.40
N MET A 2 -33.74 12.03 -48.50
CA MET A 2 -32.36 11.99 -48.01
C MET A 2 -32.37 11.73 -46.50
N ALA A 3 -31.48 10.85 -46.03
CA ALA A 3 -31.29 10.62 -44.60
C ALA A 3 -30.91 11.95 -43.91
N LYS A 4 -31.51 12.23 -42.75
CA LYS A 4 -31.15 13.42 -41.97
C LYS A 4 -29.82 13.12 -41.26
N PHE A 5 -28.78 13.88 -41.57
CA PHE A 5 -27.45 13.70 -40.96
C PHE A 5 -27.41 13.91 -39.43
N SER A 6 -28.38 14.64 -38.89
CA SER A 6 -28.48 14.95 -37.45
C SER A 6 -29.42 14.02 -36.69
N VAL A 7 -29.76 12.88 -37.26
CA VAL A 7 -30.67 11.89 -36.66
C VAL A 7 -29.95 10.55 -36.68
N ASP A 8 -29.90 9.91 -35.53
CA ASP A 8 -29.33 8.57 -35.40
C ASP A 8 -30.09 7.61 -36.32
N LEU A 9 -29.34 6.73 -36.98
CA LEU A 9 -29.93 5.66 -37.76
C LEU A 9 -30.51 4.59 -36.81
N PRO A 10 -31.46 3.75 -37.25
CA PRO A 10 -32.14 2.81 -36.36
C PRO A 10 -31.20 1.84 -35.60
N ASP A 11 -30.06 1.48 -36.19
CA ASP A 11 -29.00 0.69 -35.54
C ASP A 11 -28.36 1.44 -34.36
N ILE A 12 -28.07 2.73 -34.54
CA ILE A 12 -27.55 3.59 -33.47
C ILE A 12 -28.63 3.85 -32.41
N GLU A 13 -29.89 4.10 -32.81
CA GLU A 13 -31.00 4.23 -31.85
C GLU A 13 -31.15 2.99 -30.97
N ASN A 14 -31.01 1.80 -31.56
CA ASN A 14 -31.03 0.53 -30.83
C ASN A 14 -29.83 0.39 -29.89
N LEU A 15 -28.63 0.76 -30.33
CA LEU A 15 -27.44 0.77 -29.47
C LEU A 15 -27.62 1.71 -28.27
N LEU A 16 -28.27 2.87 -28.48
CA LEU A 16 -28.57 3.87 -27.46
C LEU A 16 -29.78 3.51 -26.58
N ALA A 17 -30.32 2.29 -26.65
CA ALA A 17 -31.51 1.88 -25.91
C ALA A 17 -31.38 2.09 -24.39
N LEU A 18 -30.19 1.81 -23.82
CA LEU A 18 -29.90 1.96 -22.39
C LEU A 18 -29.22 3.28 -22.03
N ASN A 19 -29.04 4.20 -22.99
CA ASN A 19 -28.37 5.47 -22.72
C ASN A 19 -29.23 6.30 -21.75
N PRO A 20 -28.66 6.93 -20.70
CA PRO A 20 -29.43 7.73 -19.76
C PRO A 20 -30.20 8.86 -20.46
N ARG A 21 -31.49 8.98 -20.15
CA ARG A 21 -32.38 10.04 -20.64
C ARG A 21 -33.19 10.61 -19.50
N VAL A 22 -33.48 11.90 -19.56
CA VAL A 22 -34.34 12.57 -18.56
C VAL A 22 -35.76 12.04 -18.70
N ALA A 23 -36.31 11.47 -17.63
CA ALA A 23 -37.69 11.02 -17.61
C ALA A 23 -38.64 12.21 -17.49
N ILE A 24 -39.65 12.28 -18.37
CA ILE A 24 -40.70 13.32 -18.35
C ILE A 24 -41.92 12.93 -17.50
N HIS A 25 -42.00 11.67 -17.05
CA HIS A 25 -43.05 11.15 -16.20
C HIS A 25 -42.45 10.23 -15.12
N SER A 26 -43.18 10.04 -14.03
CA SER A 26 -42.86 9.03 -13.02
C SER A 26 -42.90 7.62 -13.62
N THR A 27 -41.98 6.75 -13.20
CA THR A 27 -41.98 5.33 -13.58
C THR A 27 -43.06 4.56 -12.83
N LEU A 28 -43.81 3.69 -13.52
CA LEU A 28 -44.78 2.77 -12.91
C LEU A 28 -44.26 1.34 -12.98
N GLN A 29 -43.93 0.75 -11.82
CA GLN A 29 -43.50 -0.66 -11.72
C GLN A 29 -44.21 -1.33 -10.53
N PRO A 30 -45.04 -2.36 -10.75
CA PRO A 30 -45.67 -3.07 -9.64
C PRO A 30 -44.65 -3.73 -8.70
N SER A 31 -44.88 -3.67 -7.39
CA SER A 31 -44.00 -4.26 -6.37
C SER A 31 -43.68 -5.74 -6.61
N ALA A 32 -44.61 -6.50 -7.19
CA ALA A 32 -44.41 -7.90 -7.54
C ALA A 32 -43.31 -8.07 -8.60
N VAL A 33 -43.27 -7.20 -9.62
CA VAL A 33 -42.25 -7.22 -10.65
C VAL A 33 -40.91 -6.75 -10.08
N THR A 34 -40.90 -5.71 -9.26
CA THR A 34 -39.67 -5.23 -8.57
C THR A 34 -39.04 -6.32 -7.70
N LYS A 35 -39.84 -7.12 -6.99
CA LYS A 35 -39.36 -8.27 -6.21
C LYS A 35 -38.70 -9.34 -7.08
N LYS A 36 -39.23 -9.60 -8.29
CA LYS A 36 -38.63 -10.51 -9.27
C LYS A 36 -37.32 -9.93 -9.82
N ASN A 37 -37.33 -8.69 -10.28
CA ASN A 37 -36.16 -8.01 -10.85
C ASN A 37 -35.00 -7.90 -9.86
N LYS A 38 -35.29 -7.69 -8.57
CA LYS A 38 -34.27 -7.61 -7.51
C LYS A 38 -33.38 -8.86 -7.45
N GLN A 39 -33.90 -10.05 -7.79
CA GLN A 39 -33.12 -11.28 -7.78
C GLN A 39 -32.11 -11.34 -8.92
N HIS A 40 -32.44 -10.73 -10.06
CA HIS A 40 -31.55 -10.65 -11.22
C HIS A 40 -30.31 -9.80 -10.93
N TRP A 41 -30.45 -8.68 -10.22
CA TRP A 41 -29.36 -7.72 -9.99
C TRP A 41 -28.61 -7.91 -8.65
N LYS A 42 -28.88 -9.01 -7.94
CA LYS A 42 -28.42 -9.21 -6.55
C LYS A 42 -26.89 -9.40 -6.48
N ARG A 43 -26.18 -8.51 -5.79
CA ARG A 43 -24.71 -8.54 -5.60
C ARG A 43 -24.27 -9.16 -4.26
N ASN A 44 -24.86 -8.69 -3.17
CA ASN A 44 -24.56 -9.16 -1.82
C ASN A 44 -25.34 -10.44 -1.47
N LYS A 45 -24.93 -11.11 -0.38
CA LYS A 45 -25.60 -12.31 0.13
C LYS A 45 -27.12 -12.09 0.30
N ASP A 46 -27.91 -13.12 -0.01
CA ASP A 46 -29.35 -13.09 0.21
C ASP A 46 -29.66 -13.50 1.65
N LYS A 47 -30.34 -12.61 2.39
CA LYS A 47 -30.76 -12.84 3.78
C LYS A 47 -31.74 -14.02 3.92
N LYS A 48 -32.37 -14.46 2.82
CA LYS A 48 -33.29 -15.61 2.81
C LYS A 48 -32.61 -16.94 2.49
N CYS A 49 -31.32 -16.92 2.16
CA CYS A 49 -30.57 -18.13 1.87
C CYS A 49 -30.17 -18.79 3.19
N ASN A 50 -30.89 -19.84 3.59
CA ASN A 50 -30.70 -20.53 4.87
C ASN A 50 -29.89 -21.84 4.75
N SER A 51 -29.39 -22.17 3.55
CA SER A 51 -28.57 -23.35 3.33
C SER A 51 -27.09 -22.98 3.36
N CYS A 52 -26.34 -23.60 4.28
CA CYS A 52 -24.89 -23.66 4.23
C CYS A 52 -24.44 -24.17 2.84
N SER A 53 -23.68 -23.34 2.12
CA SER A 53 -22.39 -23.72 1.51
C SER A 53 -22.22 -25.17 1.03
N SER A 54 -23.10 -25.67 0.15
CA SER A 54 -22.79 -26.88 -0.62
C SER A 54 -21.57 -26.72 -1.56
N HIS A 55 -20.89 -25.57 -1.53
CA HIS A 55 -19.87 -25.12 -2.49
C HIS A 55 -18.51 -24.79 -1.88
N LEU A 56 -18.29 -25.06 -0.58
CA LEU A 56 -17.02 -24.75 0.09
C LEU A 56 -16.10 -25.95 0.31
N GLU A 57 -16.57 -27.17 0.04
CA GLU A 57 -15.70 -28.35 0.05
C GLU A 57 -14.50 -28.11 -0.89
N ASN A 58 -13.30 -28.36 -0.37
CA ASN A 58 -12.04 -28.12 -1.08
C ASN A 58 -11.77 -26.68 -1.57
N ASN A 59 -12.49 -25.68 -1.04
CA ASN A 59 -12.31 -24.26 -1.41
C ASN A 59 -11.42 -23.52 -0.41
N PHE A 60 -10.18 -23.21 -0.81
CA PHE A 60 -9.20 -22.49 -0.01
C PHE A 60 -8.84 -21.11 -0.58
N ASP A 61 -9.71 -20.53 -1.41
CA ASP A 61 -9.56 -19.16 -1.92
C ASP A 61 -9.48 -18.16 -0.76
N ASP A 62 -8.77 -17.05 -0.98
CA ASP A 62 -8.74 -15.95 -0.03
C ASP A 62 -10.14 -15.40 0.29
N ILE A 63 -10.57 -15.55 1.55
CA ILE A 63 -11.86 -15.05 2.04
C ILE A 63 -11.77 -13.71 2.76
N LYS A 64 -10.56 -13.19 3.00
CA LYS A 64 -10.36 -11.96 3.79
C LYS A 64 -11.11 -10.78 3.16
N PRO A 65 -11.91 -10.01 3.92
CA PRO A 65 -12.55 -8.80 3.40
C PRO A 65 -11.56 -7.64 3.22
N THR A 66 -10.37 -7.75 3.81
CA THR A 66 -9.34 -6.70 3.86
C THR A 66 -8.37 -6.72 2.67
N THR A 67 -8.33 -7.79 1.85
CA THR A 67 -7.44 -7.87 0.68
C THR A 67 -7.74 -6.75 -0.33
N LEU A 68 -6.69 -6.11 -0.87
CA LEU A 68 -6.80 -4.97 -1.78
C LEU A 68 -6.07 -5.21 -3.11
N SER A 69 -6.68 -4.80 -4.22
CA SER A 69 -5.98 -4.53 -5.49
C SER A 69 -5.15 -3.26 -5.37
N GLU A 70 -4.23 -3.01 -6.30
CA GLU A 70 -3.55 -1.71 -6.42
C GLU A 70 -4.57 -0.55 -6.49
N ARG A 71 -5.63 -0.68 -7.30
CA ARG A 71 -6.73 0.29 -7.36
C ARG A 71 -7.39 0.53 -5.99
N GLY A 72 -7.56 -0.53 -5.19
CA GLY A 72 -8.13 -0.45 -3.84
C GLY A 72 -7.16 0.23 -2.87
N ALA A 73 -5.92 -0.23 -2.86
CA ALA A 73 -4.85 0.26 -2.00
C ALA A 73 -4.54 1.74 -2.23
N LEU A 74 -4.43 2.19 -3.48
CA LEU A 74 -4.19 3.60 -3.81
C LEU A 74 -5.33 4.50 -3.29
N LYS A 75 -6.60 4.09 -3.44
CA LYS A 75 -7.74 4.86 -2.93
C LYS A 75 -7.77 4.92 -1.40
N GLU A 76 -7.53 3.80 -0.75
CA GLU A 76 -7.56 3.74 0.72
C GLU A 76 -6.35 4.47 1.34
N ALA A 77 -5.18 4.37 0.73
CA ALA A 77 -3.99 5.11 1.13
C ALA A 77 -4.14 6.62 0.90
N ALA A 78 -4.87 7.03 -0.15
CA ALA A 78 -5.24 8.42 -0.37
C ALA A 78 -6.18 8.97 0.69
N ARG A 79 -7.12 8.14 1.17
CA ARG A 79 -8.08 8.48 2.24
C ARG A 79 -7.42 8.66 3.60
N CYS A 80 -6.36 7.91 3.89
CA CYS A 80 -5.61 8.04 5.14
C CYS A 80 -5.09 9.46 5.38
N LEU A 81 -5.40 10.00 6.55
CA LEU A 81 -5.02 11.36 6.99
C LEU A 81 -3.53 11.54 7.27
N LYS A 82 -2.76 10.45 7.39
CA LYS A 82 -1.30 10.48 7.65
C LYS A 82 -0.96 11.29 8.90
N CYS A 83 -1.69 10.99 9.98
CA CYS A 83 -1.70 11.72 11.24
C CYS A 83 -0.29 11.87 11.85
N ALA A 84 0.02 13.03 12.42
CA ALA A 84 1.14 13.18 13.34
C ALA A 84 0.86 12.39 14.64
N ASP A 85 1.93 11.87 15.26
CA ASP A 85 1.85 11.08 16.50
C ASP A 85 0.75 10.01 16.47
N ALA A 86 0.70 9.26 15.37
CA ALA A 86 -0.48 8.52 14.97
C ALA A 86 -0.94 7.51 16.04
N PRO A 87 -2.20 7.56 16.50
CA PRO A 87 -2.70 6.62 17.51
C PRO A 87 -2.71 5.18 17.00
N CYS A 88 -2.91 4.96 15.70
CA CYS A 88 -2.81 3.63 15.10
C CYS A 88 -1.42 3.00 15.22
N GLN A 89 -0.34 3.80 15.22
CA GLN A 89 1.02 3.31 15.50
C GLN A 89 1.18 2.95 16.98
N LYS A 90 0.67 3.79 17.89
CA LYS A 90 0.72 3.53 19.34
C LYS A 90 -0.03 2.25 19.72
N SER A 91 -1.14 1.96 19.05
CA SER A 91 -1.93 0.74 19.21
C SER A 91 -1.39 -0.47 18.43
N CYS A 92 -0.27 -0.34 17.72
CA CYS A 92 0.40 -1.45 17.06
C CYS A 92 1.48 -2.04 17.99
N PRO A 93 1.45 -3.34 18.33
CA PRO A 93 2.44 -3.93 19.24
C PRO A 93 3.90 -3.77 18.76
N THR A 94 4.14 -3.84 17.45
CA THR A 94 5.48 -3.64 16.87
C THR A 94 5.84 -2.18 16.59
N GLN A 95 4.93 -1.24 16.89
CA GLN A 95 5.07 0.22 16.69
C GLN A 95 5.35 0.61 15.22
N LEU A 96 4.77 -0.12 14.26
CA LEU A 96 4.89 0.20 12.83
C LEU A 96 4.57 1.67 12.55
N ASP A 97 5.42 2.35 11.77
CA ASP A 97 5.12 3.71 11.29
C ASP A 97 4.04 3.69 10.19
N VAL A 98 2.78 3.61 10.65
CA VAL A 98 1.58 3.55 9.80
C VAL A 98 1.45 4.78 8.90
N LYS A 99 1.84 5.97 9.40
CA LYS A 99 1.83 7.19 8.61
C LYS A 99 2.75 7.06 7.41
N SER A 100 4.01 6.66 7.63
CA SER A 100 5.02 6.64 6.58
C SER A 100 4.72 5.56 5.54
N PHE A 101 4.42 4.32 5.93
CA PHE A 101 4.21 3.28 4.92
C PHE A 101 2.94 3.53 4.08
N ILE A 102 1.86 4.06 4.67
CA ILE A 102 0.65 4.40 3.90
C ILE A 102 0.91 5.61 2.98
N THR A 103 1.74 6.56 3.41
CA THR A 103 2.20 7.66 2.53
C THR A 103 2.93 7.11 1.31
N SER A 104 3.83 6.15 1.51
CA SER A 104 4.54 5.50 0.42
C SER A 104 3.63 4.74 -0.53
N ILE A 105 2.61 4.02 -0.05
CA ILE A 105 1.61 3.39 -0.92
C ILE A 105 0.87 4.45 -1.75
N ALA A 106 0.43 5.54 -1.15
CA ALA A 106 -0.28 6.61 -1.85
C ALA A 106 0.56 7.26 -2.96
N ASN A 107 1.89 7.21 -2.83
CA ASN A 107 2.86 7.75 -3.77
C ASN A 107 3.40 6.69 -4.76
N LYS A 108 2.78 5.50 -4.82
CA LYS A 108 3.23 4.33 -5.61
C LYS A 108 4.65 3.83 -5.28
N ASN A 109 5.13 4.10 -4.07
CA ASN A 109 6.39 3.57 -3.56
C ASN A 109 6.13 2.34 -2.69
N TYR A 110 5.84 1.21 -3.32
CA TYR A 110 5.50 -0.03 -2.60
C TYR A 110 6.70 -0.63 -1.87
N TYR A 111 7.91 -0.50 -2.43
CA TYR A 111 9.14 -0.88 -1.74
C TYR A 111 9.36 -0.05 -0.47
N GLY A 112 9.27 1.28 -0.53
CA GLY A 112 9.45 2.14 0.65
C GLY A 112 8.44 1.82 1.75
N ALA A 113 7.19 1.52 1.37
CA ALA A 113 6.17 1.04 2.29
C ALA A 113 6.55 -0.30 2.93
N ALA A 114 6.92 -1.30 2.12
CA ALA A 114 7.34 -2.61 2.61
C ALA A 114 8.59 -2.50 3.50
N LYS A 115 9.57 -1.67 3.15
CA LYS A 115 10.76 -1.40 3.94
C LYS A 115 10.41 -0.84 5.31
N ALA A 116 9.51 0.14 5.38
CA ALA A 116 9.04 0.69 6.66
C ALA A 116 8.34 -0.39 7.51
N ILE A 117 7.51 -1.23 6.91
CA ILE A 117 6.82 -2.34 7.59
C ILE A 117 7.84 -3.38 8.12
N PHE A 118 8.70 -3.91 7.25
CA PHE A 118 9.67 -4.95 7.60
C PHE A 118 10.76 -4.45 8.56
N SER A 119 10.99 -3.14 8.64
CA SER A 119 11.93 -2.57 9.60
C SER A 119 11.50 -2.84 11.03
N ASP A 120 10.20 -2.69 11.32
CA ASP A 120 9.66 -2.87 12.66
C ASP A 120 9.01 -4.23 12.89
N ASN A 121 8.53 -4.89 11.83
CA ASN A 121 7.87 -6.19 11.88
C ASN A 121 8.41 -7.13 10.78
N PRO A 122 9.30 -8.08 11.11
CA PRO A 122 9.87 -9.02 10.13
C PRO A 122 8.85 -10.01 9.53
N LEU A 123 7.64 -10.13 10.10
CA LEU A 123 6.52 -10.91 9.57
C LEU A 123 5.42 -9.98 9.04
N GLY A 124 5.84 -8.98 8.25
CA GLY A 124 5.01 -7.89 7.76
C GLY A 124 3.83 -8.34 6.91
N ILE A 125 3.98 -9.32 6.01
CA ILE A 125 2.88 -9.83 5.19
C ILE A 125 1.93 -10.64 6.08
N THR A 126 2.45 -11.57 6.87
CA THR A 126 1.64 -12.43 7.75
C THR A 126 0.76 -11.56 8.64
N CYS A 127 1.33 -10.58 9.33
CA CYS A 127 0.58 -9.65 10.17
C CYS A 127 -0.41 -8.78 9.38
N GLY A 128 -0.09 -8.37 8.15
CA GLY A 128 -1.04 -7.64 7.29
C GLY A 128 -2.30 -8.45 7.00
N MET A 129 -2.17 -9.78 6.91
CA MET A 129 -3.28 -10.70 6.62
C MET A 129 -4.09 -11.11 7.86
N VAL A 130 -3.44 -11.32 9.01
CA VAL A 130 -4.06 -12.02 10.15
C VAL A 130 -4.22 -11.18 11.41
N CYS A 131 -3.66 -9.96 11.46
CA CYS A 131 -3.80 -9.13 12.66
C CYS A 131 -5.29 -8.84 12.96
N PRO A 132 -5.72 -8.98 14.22
CA PRO A 132 -7.05 -8.57 14.67
C PRO A 132 -7.13 -7.04 14.77
N THR A 133 -7.08 -6.36 13.63
CA THR A 133 -6.78 -4.92 13.59
C THR A 133 -7.77 -4.03 14.34
N SER A 134 -9.03 -4.45 14.47
CA SER A 134 -10.09 -3.74 15.20
C SER A 134 -9.79 -3.57 16.69
N ASP A 135 -9.05 -4.52 17.28
CA ASP A 135 -8.57 -4.47 18.67
C ASP A 135 -7.15 -3.88 18.79
N LEU A 136 -6.53 -3.54 17.66
CA LEU A 136 -5.16 -3.02 17.57
C LEU A 136 -5.15 -1.65 16.85
N CYS A 137 -4.35 -1.53 15.79
CA CYS A 137 -4.11 -0.29 15.06
C CYS A 137 -5.37 0.39 14.50
N VAL A 138 -6.37 -0.38 14.04
CA VAL A 138 -7.62 0.18 13.47
C VAL A 138 -8.54 0.68 14.57
N GLY A 139 -8.55 0.03 15.74
CA GLY A 139 -9.29 0.49 16.92
C GLY A 139 -8.88 1.88 17.40
N GLY A 140 -7.61 2.27 17.20
CA GLY A 140 -7.09 3.61 17.50
C GLY A 140 -7.18 4.62 16.35
N CYS A 141 -7.72 4.28 15.19
CA CYS A 141 -7.66 5.15 14.01
C CYS A 141 -8.56 6.40 14.13
N ASN A 142 -8.00 7.60 13.93
CA ASN A 142 -8.77 8.87 13.97
C ASN A 142 -9.95 8.91 13.00
N LEU A 143 -9.87 8.25 11.84
CA LEU A 143 -10.97 8.22 10.87
C LEU A 143 -12.17 7.39 11.34
N HIS A 144 -12.06 6.64 12.44
CA HIS A 144 -13.24 6.06 13.09
C HIS A 144 -14.26 7.14 13.49
N ALA A 145 -13.83 8.39 13.67
CA ALA A 145 -14.70 9.54 13.96
C ALA A 145 -15.43 10.11 12.72
N THR A 146 -15.39 9.42 11.58
CA THR A 146 -16.04 9.83 10.31
C THR A 146 -17.00 8.75 9.82
N GLU A 147 -17.98 9.11 9.01
CA GLU A 147 -19.02 8.21 8.51
C GLU A 147 -18.47 7.09 7.62
N GLU A 148 -17.37 7.32 6.92
CA GLU A 148 -16.65 6.32 6.14
C GLU A 148 -15.82 5.34 6.99
N GLY A 149 -15.58 5.66 8.26
CA GLY A 149 -14.91 4.80 9.23
C GLY A 149 -13.38 4.72 9.10
N ALA A 150 -12.77 3.89 9.95
CA ALA A 150 -11.33 3.72 10.05
C ALA A 150 -10.67 3.19 8.76
N ILE A 151 -9.35 3.35 8.64
CA ILE A 151 -8.56 2.84 7.51
C ILE A 151 -8.41 1.32 7.58
N ASN A 152 -8.47 0.63 6.44
CA ASN A 152 -8.04 -0.76 6.30
C ASN A 152 -6.50 -0.86 6.33
N ILE A 153 -5.91 -0.74 7.53
CA ILE A 153 -4.45 -0.74 7.73
C ILE A 153 -3.84 -2.10 7.35
N GLY A 154 -4.47 -3.20 7.77
CA GLY A 154 -3.99 -4.56 7.47
C GLY A 154 -3.92 -4.85 5.98
N GLY A 155 -4.97 -4.51 5.22
CA GLY A 155 -5.00 -4.68 3.76
C GLY A 155 -3.95 -3.85 3.02
N LEU A 156 -3.67 -2.62 3.48
CA LEU A 156 -2.61 -1.77 2.94
C LEU A 156 -1.22 -2.35 3.22
N GLN A 157 -1.01 -2.86 4.44
CA GLN A 157 0.22 -3.54 4.84
C GLN A 157 0.45 -4.80 4.00
N GLN A 158 -0.58 -5.64 3.84
CA GLN A 158 -0.57 -6.83 2.97
C GLN A 158 -0.19 -6.44 1.55
N PHE A 159 -0.89 -5.47 0.94
CA PHE A 159 -0.65 -5.06 -0.44
C PHE A 159 0.81 -4.65 -0.69
N ALA A 160 1.36 -3.75 0.13
CA ALA A 160 2.73 -3.25 -0.06
C ALA A 160 3.77 -4.36 0.06
N THR A 161 3.59 -5.24 1.04
CA THR A 161 4.55 -6.33 1.32
C THR A 161 4.43 -7.48 0.31
N GLU A 162 3.23 -7.73 -0.24
CA GLU A 162 3.05 -8.60 -1.41
C GLU A 162 3.66 -8.02 -2.69
N MET A 163 3.60 -6.70 -2.92
CA MET A 163 4.31 -6.09 -4.04
C MET A 163 5.82 -6.28 -3.89
N PHE A 164 6.35 -6.11 -2.68
CA PHE A 164 7.77 -6.36 -2.40
C PHE A 164 8.17 -7.82 -2.65
N SER A 165 7.36 -8.81 -2.24
CA SER A 165 7.70 -10.22 -2.49
C SER A 165 7.80 -10.53 -3.98
N LYS A 166 6.97 -9.88 -4.82
CA LYS A 166 7.03 -9.99 -6.28
C LYS A 166 8.29 -9.36 -6.90
N MET A 167 8.95 -8.41 -6.21
CA MET A 167 10.23 -7.84 -6.65
C MET A 167 11.40 -8.83 -6.50
N LYS A 168 11.22 -9.91 -5.72
CA LYS A 168 12.22 -10.97 -5.50
C LYS A 168 13.59 -10.44 -5.04
N VAL A 169 13.57 -9.43 -4.16
CA VAL A 169 14.77 -8.82 -3.58
C VAL A 169 15.07 -9.43 -2.23
N LYS A 170 16.34 -9.72 -1.98
CA LYS A 170 16.83 -10.30 -0.72
C LYS A 170 17.00 -9.25 0.37
N GLN A 171 16.84 -9.69 1.61
CA GLN A 171 17.27 -8.89 2.76
C GLN A 171 18.80 -8.90 2.83
N ILE A 172 19.40 -7.76 3.17
CA ILE A 172 20.83 -7.67 3.50
C ILE A 172 21.01 -6.95 4.83
N ARG A 173 22.20 -7.05 5.42
CA ARG A 173 22.56 -6.23 6.57
C ARG A 173 22.86 -4.81 6.11
N ASP A 174 22.41 -3.82 6.87
CA ASP A 174 22.84 -2.43 6.64
C ASP A 174 24.36 -2.32 6.86
N PRO A 175 25.15 -1.94 5.84
CA PRO A 175 26.60 -1.80 5.95
C PRO A 175 27.06 -0.80 7.02
N LYS A 176 26.17 0.09 7.47
CA LYS A 176 26.44 1.10 8.50
C LYS A 176 26.23 0.61 9.92
N THR A 177 25.60 -0.57 10.11
CA THR A 177 25.37 -1.12 11.45
C THR A 177 26.70 -1.55 12.08
N PRO A 178 27.06 -1.07 13.28
CA PRO A 178 28.25 -1.51 13.99
C PRO A 178 28.21 -3.02 14.26
N ARG A 179 29.32 -3.70 14.00
CA ARG A 179 29.45 -5.14 14.28
C ARG A 179 29.58 -5.38 15.80
N PRO A 180 29.00 -6.47 16.34
CA PRO A 180 29.19 -6.86 17.74
C PRO A 180 30.66 -7.15 18.04
N LYS A 181 31.09 -7.07 19.31
CA LYS A 181 32.46 -7.42 19.72
C LYS A 181 32.81 -8.88 19.41
N ASN A 182 31.82 -9.76 19.54
CA ASN A 182 31.95 -11.20 19.27
C ASN A 182 30.84 -11.65 18.32
N PRO A 183 30.95 -11.39 17.01
CA PRO A 183 29.92 -11.75 16.03
C PRO A 183 29.58 -13.25 15.99
N ASP A 184 30.56 -14.11 16.27
CA ASP A 184 30.43 -15.57 16.25
C ASP A 184 29.85 -16.18 17.55
N SER A 185 29.39 -15.34 18.48
CA SER A 185 28.73 -15.79 19.71
C SER A 185 27.60 -16.76 19.39
N LYS A 186 27.68 -17.98 19.94
CA LYS A 186 26.68 -19.03 19.71
C LYS A 186 25.37 -18.64 20.37
N ILE A 187 24.35 -18.34 19.56
CA ILE A 187 22.99 -18.01 20.02
C ILE A 187 22.04 -19.11 19.53
N VAL A 188 21.24 -19.65 20.45
CA VAL A 188 20.31 -20.73 20.14
C VAL A 188 18.88 -20.29 20.40
N LEU A 189 18.00 -20.59 19.46
CA LEU A 189 16.56 -20.35 19.58
C LEU A 189 15.80 -21.68 19.46
N PHE A 190 14.75 -21.86 20.26
CA PHE A 190 13.87 -23.03 20.19
C PHE A 190 12.51 -22.65 19.60
N GLY A 191 12.04 -23.44 18.63
CA GLY A 191 10.83 -23.21 17.85
C GLY A 191 11.04 -22.21 16.72
N ALA A 192 10.59 -22.51 15.52
CA ALA A 192 10.65 -21.64 14.33
C ALA A 192 9.30 -20.94 14.07
N GLY A 193 8.65 -20.48 15.14
CA GLY A 193 7.45 -19.64 15.08
C GLY A 193 7.76 -18.14 15.03
N PRO A 194 6.71 -17.29 15.01
CA PRO A 194 6.83 -15.82 14.88
C PRO A 194 7.83 -15.16 15.84
N ALA A 195 7.83 -15.57 17.11
CA ALA A 195 8.71 -14.97 18.13
C ALA A 195 10.20 -15.23 17.85
N SER A 196 10.57 -16.48 17.55
CA SER A 196 11.95 -16.83 17.25
C SER A 196 12.42 -16.30 15.90
N LEU A 197 11.56 -16.31 14.88
CA LEU A 197 11.87 -15.71 13.57
C LEU A 197 12.15 -14.21 13.72
N SER A 198 11.37 -13.51 14.54
CA SER A 198 11.60 -12.10 14.87
C SER A 198 12.92 -11.90 15.62
N CYS A 199 13.12 -12.63 16.71
CA CYS A 199 14.34 -12.54 17.52
C CYS A 199 15.60 -12.79 16.69
N ALA A 200 15.61 -13.86 15.90
CA ALA A 200 16.71 -14.20 15.02
C ALA A 200 16.95 -13.13 13.93
N THR A 201 15.89 -12.54 13.37
CA THR A 201 16.01 -11.45 12.39
C THR A 201 16.74 -10.26 12.99
N PHE A 202 16.32 -9.77 14.16
CA PHE A 202 16.94 -8.61 14.78
C PHE A 202 18.38 -8.88 15.24
N LEU A 203 18.68 -10.09 15.74
CA LEU A 203 20.05 -10.51 16.04
C LEU A 203 20.92 -10.58 14.77
N GLY A 204 20.38 -11.13 13.67
CA GLY A 204 21.06 -11.15 12.38
C GLY A 204 21.34 -9.74 11.85
N ARG A 205 20.39 -8.81 12.00
CA ARG A 205 20.57 -7.40 11.64
C ARG A 205 21.63 -6.69 12.48
N LEU A 206 21.66 -6.96 13.79
CA LEU A 206 22.71 -6.47 14.71
C LEU A 206 24.10 -7.04 14.38
N GLY A 207 24.19 -8.08 13.54
CA GLY A 207 25.44 -8.57 13.00
C GLY A 207 25.98 -9.84 13.67
N TYR A 208 25.16 -10.60 14.40
CA TYR A 208 25.53 -11.92 14.91
C TYR A 208 25.49 -12.98 13.79
N ASP A 209 26.58 -13.75 13.64
CA ASP A 209 26.79 -14.72 12.54
C ASP A 209 26.46 -16.16 12.92
N ASN A 210 26.31 -16.45 14.21
CA ASN A 210 26.11 -17.80 14.74
C ASN A 210 24.78 -17.95 15.49
N VAL A 211 23.69 -17.65 14.78
CA VAL A 211 22.31 -17.77 15.26
C VAL A 211 21.68 -19.04 14.69
N THR A 212 21.23 -19.95 15.54
CA THR A 212 20.58 -21.21 15.12
C THR A 212 19.23 -21.40 15.78
N ILE A 213 18.20 -21.64 14.96
CA ILE A 213 16.85 -22.02 15.40
C ILE A 213 16.71 -23.54 15.31
N TYR A 214 16.31 -24.20 16.39
CA TYR A 214 15.92 -25.62 16.39
C TYR A 214 14.40 -25.74 16.37
N GLU A 215 13.87 -26.39 15.34
CA GLU A 215 12.44 -26.64 15.15
C GLU A 215 12.16 -28.14 15.32
N LYS A 216 11.11 -28.46 16.10
CA LYS A 216 10.69 -29.82 16.39
C LYS A 216 10.14 -30.50 15.14
N GLU A 217 9.31 -29.81 14.40
CA GLU A 217 8.58 -30.36 13.26
C GLU A 217 9.42 -30.31 11.97
N ASP A 218 8.90 -30.89 10.88
CA ASP A 218 9.53 -30.89 9.55
C ASP A 218 9.12 -29.69 8.68
N TYR A 219 8.27 -28.81 9.22
CA TYR A 219 7.84 -27.54 8.64
C TYR A 219 8.26 -26.37 9.54
N LEU A 220 8.24 -25.15 9.01
CA LEU A 220 8.63 -23.93 9.71
C LEU A 220 7.44 -22.97 9.81
N GLY A 221 7.54 -21.91 10.62
CA GLY A 221 6.53 -20.84 10.75
C GLY A 221 5.55 -21.02 11.91
N GLY A 222 5.64 -22.12 12.67
CA GLY A 222 4.77 -22.39 13.81
C GLY A 222 3.28 -22.39 13.44
N LEU A 223 2.44 -21.75 14.26
CA LEU A 223 0.99 -21.68 14.06
C LEU A 223 0.57 -21.06 12.73
N SER A 224 1.35 -20.10 12.21
CA SER A 224 1.13 -19.49 10.89
C SER A 224 1.10 -20.54 9.77
N THR A 225 1.85 -21.62 9.95
CA THR A 225 1.90 -22.76 9.03
C THR A 225 0.92 -23.85 9.43
N SER A 226 0.94 -24.29 10.69
CA SER A 226 0.23 -25.49 11.14
C SER A 226 -1.27 -25.29 11.36
N GLU A 227 -1.73 -24.09 11.71
CA GLU A 227 -3.10 -23.91 12.21
C GLU A 227 -3.88 -22.80 11.50
N ILE A 228 -3.25 -21.67 11.18
CA ILE A 228 -3.94 -20.60 10.45
C ILE A 228 -4.32 -21.11 9.05
N PRO A 229 -5.59 -21.12 8.65
CA PRO A 229 -6.02 -21.72 7.40
C PRO A 229 -5.44 -21.04 6.15
N GLN A 230 -5.24 -21.82 5.08
CA GLN A 230 -4.71 -21.35 3.79
C GLN A 230 -5.53 -20.18 3.19
N TYR A 231 -6.85 -20.19 3.35
CA TYR A 231 -7.75 -19.12 2.88
C TYR A 231 -7.66 -17.80 3.67
N ARG A 232 -6.94 -17.80 4.81
CA ARG A 232 -6.56 -16.57 5.55
C ARG A 232 -5.08 -16.24 5.35
N LEU A 233 -4.20 -17.22 5.48
CA LEU A 233 -2.75 -17.06 5.36
C LEU A 233 -2.13 -18.11 4.42
N PRO A 234 -1.75 -17.71 3.19
CA PRO A 234 -1.10 -18.60 2.24
C PRO A 234 0.29 -19.06 2.69
N MET A 235 0.62 -20.33 2.42
CA MET A 235 1.96 -20.88 2.76
C MET A 235 3.12 -20.15 2.07
N SER A 236 2.91 -19.67 0.84
CA SER A 236 3.92 -18.90 0.08
C SER A 236 4.38 -17.64 0.82
N VAL A 237 3.49 -17.02 1.60
CA VAL A 237 3.80 -15.84 2.43
C VAL A 237 4.78 -16.21 3.55
N VAL A 238 4.47 -17.26 4.29
CA VAL A 238 5.29 -17.70 5.43
C VAL A 238 6.68 -18.11 4.95
N ASN A 239 6.75 -18.84 3.82
CA ASN A 239 8.02 -19.23 3.20
C ASN A 239 8.84 -18.02 2.75
N PHE A 240 8.21 -16.99 2.19
CA PHE A 240 8.90 -15.76 1.79
C PHE A 240 9.54 -15.07 2.99
N GLU A 241 8.81 -14.89 4.08
CA GLU A 241 9.32 -14.22 5.28
C GLU A 241 10.45 -15.01 5.94
N ILE A 242 10.34 -16.34 5.99
CA ILE A 242 11.44 -17.21 6.45
C ILE A 242 12.69 -17.03 5.57
N GLY A 243 12.53 -16.96 4.25
CA GLY A 243 13.63 -16.72 3.33
C GLY A 243 14.36 -15.40 3.62
N LEU A 244 13.64 -14.34 3.99
CA LEU A 244 14.25 -13.09 4.44
C LEU A 244 15.07 -13.27 5.73
N VAL A 245 14.63 -14.12 6.66
CA VAL A 245 15.39 -14.43 7.88
C VAL A 245 16.69 -15.19 7.53
N GLU A 246 16.60 -16.16 6.63
CA GLU A 246 17.75 -16.96 6.17
C GLU A 246 18.78 -16.11 5.40
N ASP A 247 18.35 -15.09 4.65
CA ASP A 247 19.23 -14.14 3.96
C ASP A 247 20.22 -13.43 4.90
N LEU A 248 19.90 -13.32 6.21
CA LEU A 248 20.79 -12.74 7.23
C LEU A 248 21.83 -13.73 7.80
N GLY A 249 21.84 -14.97 7.32
CA GLY A 249 22.74 -16.04 7.75
C GLY A 249 22.21 -16.88 8.93
N VAL A 250 20.94 -16.71 9.32
CA VAL A 250 20.32 -17.51 10.37
C VAL A 250 20.18 -18.96 9.91
N LYS A 251 20.62 -19.91 10.76
CA LYS A 251 20.50 -21.34 10.48
C LYS A 251 19.23 -21.89 11.11
N ILE A 252 18.48 -22.73 10.39
CA ILE A 252 17.29 -23.39 10.92
C ILE A 252 17.47 -24.90 10.78
N VAL A 253 17.37 -25.62 11.90
CA VAL A 253 17.54 -27.08 11.98
C VAL A 253 16.22 -27.71 12.41
N ARG A 254 15.59 -28.44 11.50
CA ARG A 254 14.32 -29.16 11.70
C ARG A 254 14.51 -30.50 12.40
N GLY A 255 13.42 -31.08 12.90
CA GLY A 255 13.43 -32.38 13.58
C GLY A 255 14.17 -32.40 14.93
N ARG A 256 14.42 -31.22 15.53
CA ARG A 256 15.14 -31.07 16.79
C ARG A 256 14.23 -30.42 17.82
N SER A 257 13.96 -31.12 18.91
CA SER A 257 12.93 -30.74 19.88
C SER A 257 13.53 -30.30 21.21
N LEU A 258 12.88 -29.32 21.85
CA LEU A 258 13.13 -29.01 23.25
C LEU A 258 12.46 -30.11 24.11
N SER A 259 13.23 -31.13 24.46
CA SER A 259 12.77 -32.31 25.18
C SER A 259 13.95 -32.97 25.88
N THR A 260 13.69 -33.63 27.01
CA THR A 260 14.71 -34.43 27.72
C THR A 260 15.30 -35.55 26.87
N ASP A 261 14.63 -35.98 25.79
CA ASP A 261 15.12 -36.98 24.85
C ASP A 261 16.05 -36.42 23.73
N ASP A 262 16.19 -35.09 23.60
CA ASP A 262 17.00 -34.46 22.54
C ASP A 262 17.82 -33.26 23.04
N LEU A 263 17.23 -32.06 23.01
CA LEU A 263 17.86 -30.81 23.45
C LEU A 263 17.17 -30.27 24.70
N THR A 264 17.96 -29.83 25.68
CA THR A 264 17.49 -29.12 26.87
C THR A 264 18.16 -27.75 26.96
N VAL A 265 17.55 -26.81 27.69
CA VAL A 265 18.14 -25.49 27.94
C VAL A 265 19.50 -25.64 28.60
N GLN A 266 19.61 -26.48 29.64
CA GLN A 266 20.87 -26.75 30.32
C GLN A 266 21.95 -27.29 29.37
N LYS A 267 21.63 -28.31 28.55
CA LYS A 267 22.59 -28.92 27.62
C LYS A 267 23.12 -27.91 26.60
N VAL A 268 22.26 -27.04 26.08
CA VAL A 268 22.68 -26.01 25.12
C VAL A 268 23.58 -24.94 25.76
N LEU A 269 23.30 -24.57 27.02
CA LEU A 269 24.17 -23.69 27.80
C LEU A 269 25.54 -24.34 28.07
N ASP A 270 25.54 -25.61 28.46
CA ASP A 270 26.77 -26.40 28.70
C ASP A 270 27.60 -26.55 27.41
N ASP A 271 26.94 -26.69 26.25
CA ASP A 271 27.54 -26.69 24.92
C ASP A 271 28.03 -25.29 24.46
N GLY A 272 28.11 -24.33 25.37
CA GLY A 272 28.74 -23.02 25.16
C GLY A 272 27.85 -21.95 24.52
N ALA A 273 26.53 -22.12 24.48
CA ALA A 273 25.63 -21.05 24.04
C ALA A 273 25.77 -19.82 24.95
N LYS A 274 25.89 -18.64 24.34
CA LYS A 274 26.02 -17.36 25.04
C LYS A 274 24.66 -16.70 25.31
N ALA A 275 23.65 -17.06 24.54
CA ALA A 275 22.26 -16.70 24.78
C ALA A 275 21.34 -17.78 24.23
N VAL A 276 20.21 -17.99 24.91
CA VAL A 276 19.14 -18.89 24.49
C VAL A 276 17.82 -18.12 24.45
N PHE A 277 17.04 -18.28 23.38
CA PHE A 277 15.67 -17.79 23.30
C PHE A 277 14.70 -18.97 23.15
N VAL A 278 13.63 -19.00 23.94
CA VAL A 278 12.63 -20.07 23.90
C VAL A 278 11.31 -19.51 23.38
N GLY A 279 10.97 -19.89 22.13
CA GLY A 279 9.76 -19.47 21.42
C GLY A 279 8.97 -20.66 20.87
N ILE A 280 8.85 -21.75 21.65
CA ILE A 280 8.18 -22.99 21.23
C ILE A 280 6.64 -22.90 21.21
N GLY A 281 6.07 -21.76 21.65
CA GLY A 281 4.64 -21.57 21.79
C GLY A 281 4.01 -22.48 22.85
N LEU A 282 2.74 -22.84 22.64
CA LEU A 282 1.98 -23.78 23.49
C LEU A 282 1.61 -25.04 22.68
N PRO A 283 2.44 -26.11 22.73
CA PRO A 283 2.35 -27.19 21.75
C PRO A 283 1.16 -28.15 21.96
N GLN A 284 0.64 -28.27 23.18
CA GLN A 284 -0.43 -29.23 23.50
C GLN A 284 -1.81 -28.59 23.55
N SER A 285 -2.86 -29.32 23.18
CA SER A 285 -4.25 -28.90 23.35
C SER A 285 -4.68 -28.97 24.82
N LYS A 286 -5.52 -28.03 25.27
CA LYS A 286 -6.25 -28.19 26.53
C LYS A 286 -7.28 -29.32 26.40
N SER A 287 -7.11 -30.36 27.21
CA SER A 287 -8.02 -31.51 27.27
C SER A 287 -8.95 -31.43 28.48
N MET A 288 -10.04 -32.20 28.42
CA MET A 288 -11.02 -32.39 29.49
C MET A 288 -11.27 -33.89 29.60
N GLY A 289 -11.40 -34.43 30.81
CA GLY A 289 -11.59 -35.87 31.04
C GLY A 289 -12.80 -36.45 30.30
N LEU A 290 -13.81 -35.62 29.99
CA LEU A 290 -14.97 -36.00 29.18
C LEU A 290 -14.63 -36.61 27.81
N PHE A 291 -13.50 -36.20 27.20
CA PHE A 291 -13.12 -36.63 25.86
C PHE A 291 -12.07 -37.75 25.85
N GLU A 292 -11.70 -38.26 27.02
CA GLU A 292 -10.70 -39.33 27.14
C GLU A 292 -11.17 -40.61 26.42
N GLY A 293 -10.28 -41.23 25.65
CA GLY A 293 -10.57 -42.43 24.86
C GLY A 293 -11.30 -42.20 23.54
N LEU A 294 -11.69 -40.96 23.20
CA LEU A 294 -12.27 -40.65 21.89
C LEU A 294 -11.18 -40.48 20.82
N THR A 295 -11.42 -41.01 19.63
CA THR A 295 -10.45 -40.98 18.51
C THR A 295 -11.00 -40.28 17.26
N ALA A 296 -10.13 -40.02 16.29
CA ALA A 296 -10.52 -39.46 14.99
C ALA A 296 -11.50 -40.38 14.23
N GLU A 297 -11.34 -41.70 14.33
CA GLU A 297 -12.24 -42.70 13.72
C GLU A 297 -13.65 -42.65 14.35
N MET A 298 -13.72 -42.34 15.64
CA MET A 298 -15.00 -42.10 16.34
C MET A 298 -15.63 -40.76 15.94
N GLY A 299 -14.85 -39.84 15.37
CA GLY A 299 -15.27 -38.50 14.96
C GLY A 299 -14.81 -37.37 15.88
N PHE A 300 -13.89 -37.63 16.83
CA PHE A 300 -13.38 -36.62 17.74
C PHE A 300 -12.02 -36.07 17.28
N TYR A 301 -11.88 -34.75 17.34
CA TYR A 301 -10.62 -34.07 17.10
C TYR A 301 -10.37 -33.00 18.17
N THR A 302 -9.11 -32.66 18.39
CA THR A 302 -8.73 -31.37 18.98
C THR A 302 -8.35 -30.41 17.87
N SER A 303 -8.31 -29.10 18.15
CA SER A 303 -7.79 -28.13 17.18
C SER A 303 -6.34 -28.44 16.77
N LYS A 304 -5.51 -28.94 17.72
CA LYS A 304 -4.11 -29.35 17.49
C LYS A 304 -3.94 -30.62 16.64
N THR A 305 -5.02 -31.35 16.36
CA THR A 305 -5.00 -32.46 15.40
C THR A 305 -5.70 -32.06 14.09
N PHE A 306 -6.88 -31.43 14.20
CA PHE A 306 -7.70 -31.12 13.03
C PHE A 306 -7.08 -30.07 12.10
N LEU A 307 -6.67 -28.92 12.64
CA LEU A 307 -6.16 -27.83 11.80
C LEU A 307 -4.82 -28.20 11.12
N PRO A 308 -3.85 -28.87 11.79
CA PRO A 308 -2.65 -29.36 11.11
C PRO A 308 -2.92 -30.33 9.97
N ASP A 309 -3.94 -31.20 10.08
CA ASP A 309 -4.30 -32.11 8.99
C ASP A 309 -4.92 -31.37 7.81
N VAL A 310 -5.77 -30.37 8.07
CA VAL A 310 -6.30 -29.49 7.02
C VAL A 310 -5.18 -28.66 6.38
N ALA A 311 -4.26 -28.09 7.17
CA ALA A 311 -3.13 -27.32 6.67
C ALA A 311 -2.21 -28.18 5.79
N ARG A 312 -1.86 -29.39 6.22
CA ARG A 312 -0.99 -30.30 5.44
C ARG A 312 -1.63 -30.73 4.12
N ALA A 313 -2.95 -30.86 4.09
CA ALA A 313 -3.71 -31.15 2.87
C ALA A 313 -3.78 -29.93 1.93
N SER A 314 -4.02 -28.73 2.47
CA SER A 314 -4.35 -27.52 1.69
C SER A 314 -3.17 -26.59 1.40
N LYS A 315 -2.05 -26.67 2.12
CA LYS A 315 -0.88 -25.82 1.93
C LYS A 315 0.15 -26.50 1.03
N PRO A 316 0.36 -26.02 -0.21
CA PRO A 316 1.49 -26.44 -1.01
C PRO A 316 2.80 -26.10 -0.27
N GLN A 317 3.83 -26.93 -0.44
CA GLN A 317 5.19 -26.64 0.06
C GLN A 317 5.34 -26.50 1.60
N MET A 318 4.38 -26.97 2.39
CA MET A 318 4.49 -27.00 3.86
C MET A 318 5.62 -27.94 4.36
N CYS A 319 5.83 -29.09 3.71
CA CYS A 319 6.88 -30.07 4.01
C CYS A 319 7.80 -30.28 2.80
N ALA A 320 9.10 -30.53 3.04
CA ALA A 320 10.08 -30.89 2.00
C ALA A 320 9.89 -32.30 1.40
N CYS A 321 9.04 -33.12 2.03
CA CYS A 321 8.68 -34.46 1.57
C CYS A 321 7.77 -34.39 0.32
N LYS A 322 8.09 -35.19 -0.72
CA LYS A 322 7.33 -35.24 -1.98
C LYS A 322 5.84 -35.55 -1.72
N VAL A 323 5.01 -34.52 -1.89
CA VAL A 323 3.76 -34.48 -2.67
C VAL A 323 3.10 -35.87 -2.88
N ASN A 324 2.05 -36.20 -2.10
CA ASN A 324 0.86 -37.02 -2.49
C ASN A 324 0.16 -37.80 -1.35
N SER A 325 0.65 -37.80 -0.10
CA SER A 325 0.11 -38.74 0.92
C SER A 325 -0.95 -38.19 1.89
N THR A 326 -1.22 -36.88 1.95
CA THR A 326 -2.15 -36.33 2.95
C THR A 326 -3.52 -36.03 2.34
N THR A 327 -4.51 -36.83 2.69
CA THR A 327 -5.91 -36.60 2.31
C THR A 327 -6.57 -35.58 3.23
N LEU A 328 -7.31 -34.62 2.67
CA LEU A 328 -8.16 -33.71 3.44
C LEU A 328 -9.11 -34.53 4.35
N PRO A 329 -9.27 -34.15 5.63
CA PRO A 329 -10.25 -34.81 6.50
C PRO A 329 -11.64 -34.81 5.88
N ARG A 330 -12.39 -35.91 6.01
CA ARG A 330 -13.74 -36.05 5.45
C ARG A 330 -14.79 -35.99 6.55
N LEU A 331 -15.43 -34.84 6.71
CA LEU A 331 -16.39 -34.56 7.77
C LEU A 331 -17.85 -34.57 7.28
N HIS A 332 -18.32 -35.67 6.70
CA HIS A 332 -19.70 -35.75 6.20
C HIS A 332 -20.75 -35.83 7.33
N GLY A 333 -21.51 -34.75 7.52
CA GLY A 333 -22.59 -34.67 8.50
C GLY A 333 -22.55 -33.39 9.32
N ASN A 334 -23.00 -33.49 10.57
CA ASN A 334 -23.03 -32.36 11.51
C ASN A 334 -21.74 -32.33 12.33
N VAL A 335 -21.11 -31.16 12.42
CA VAL A 335 -19.89 -30.93 13.22
C VAL A 335 -20.22 -29.99 14.37
N ILE A 336 -19.81 -30.34 15.58
CA ILE A 336 -19.80 -29.44 16.74
C ILE A 336 -18.37 -28.97 16.98
N VAL A 337 -18.17 -27.66 17.04
CA VAL A 337 -16.90 -27.04 17.45
C VAL A 337 -17.10 -26.40 18.82
N LEU A 338 -16.26 -26.76 19.78
CA LEU A 338 -16.35 -26.30 21.17
C LEU A 338 -15.33 -25.19 21.44
N GLY A 339 -15.80 -23.95 21.62
CA GLY A 339 -14.94 -22.80 21.88
C GLY A 339 -15.47 -21.50 21.29
N ALA A 340 -14.83 -20.38 21.65
CA ALA A 340 -15.22 -19.03 21.22
C ALA A 340 -14.02 -18.08 21.00
N GLY A 341 -12.82 -18.61 20.75
CA GLY A 341 -11.66 -17.83 20.31
C GLY A 341 -11.32 -18.15 18.85
N ASP A 342 -10.29 -17.51 18.29
CA ASP A 342 -9.90 -17.63 16.88
C ASP A 342 -9.80 -19.08 16.39
N THR A 343 -9.14 -19.94 17.18
CA THR A 343 -9.02 -21.38 16.90
C THR A 343 -10.36 -22.07 16.64
N ALA A 344 -11.43 -21.68 17.36
CA ALA A 344 -12.75 -22.26 17.17
C ALA A 344 -13.37 -21.83 15.84
N PHE A 345 -13.24 -20.56 15.46
CA PHE A 345 -13.76 -20.04 14.20
C PHE A 345 -12.99 -20.58 12.99
N ASP A 346 -11.66 -20.73 13.10
CA ASP A 346 -10.84 -21.41 12.10
C ASP A 346 -11.23 -22.90 11.97
N CYS A 347 -11.47 -23.61 13.09
CA CYS A 347 -11.97 -24.99 13.05
C CYS A 347 -13.34 -25.07 12.37
N ALA A 348 -14.24 -24.14 12.65
CA ALA A 348 -15.59 -24.13 12.09
C ALA A 348 -15.59 -23.91 10.58
N THR A 349 -14.85 -22.92 10.10
CA THR A 349 -14.73 -22.61 8.67
C THR A 349 -13.93 -23.69 7.92
N SER A 350 -12.92 -24.30 8.55
CA SER A 350 -12.16 -25.42 7.99
C SER A 350 -12.99 -26.70 7.88
N ALA A 351 -13.92 -26.93 8.83
CA ALA A 351 -14.83 -28.07 8.76
C ALA A 351 -15.73 -28.02 7.52
N LEU A 352 -16.16 -26.83 7.08
CA LEU A 352 -16.90 -26.66 5.83
C LEU A 352 -16.06 -27.06 4.61
N ARG A 353 -14.75 -26.79 4.60
CA ARG A 353 -13.84 -27.22 3.52
C ARG A 353 -13.68 -28.74 3.49
N CYS A 354 -13.83 -29.39 4.64
CA CYS A 354 -13.79 -30.85 4.81
C CYS A 354 -15.13 -31.55 4.46
N GLY A 355 -16.12 -30.83 3.90
CA GLY A 355 -17.40 -31.40 3.48
C GLY A 355 -18.47 -31.47 4.57
N ALA A 356 -18.33 -30.71 5.65
CA ALA A 356 -19.36 -30.60 6.69
C ALA A 356 -20.68 -30.06 6.12
N LYS A 357 -21.79 -30.73 6.45
CA LYS A 357 -23.14 -30.31 6.02
C LYS A 357 -23.65 -29.13 6.85
N LYS A 358 -23.36 -29.15 8.15
CA LYS A 358 -23.70 -28.09 9.10
C LYS A 358 -22.67 -28.06 10.22
N VAL A 359 -22.28 -26.85 10.61
CA VAL A 359 -21.33 -26.62 11.70
C VAL A 359 -22.02 -25.83 12.81
N PHE A 360 -21.88 -26.30 14.04
CA PHE A 360 -22.36 -25.65 15.25
C PHE A 360 -21.16 -25.20 16.09
N LEU A 361 -20.99 -23.90 16.26
CA LEU A 361 -20.06 -23.30 17.21
C LEU A 361 -20.76 -23.21 18.56
N VAL A 362 -20.34 -24.04 19.51
CA VAL A 362 -20.95 -24.14 20.84
C VAL A 362 -20.01 -23.61 21.90
N PHE A 363 -20.49 -22.71 22.74
CA PHE A 363 -19.69 -22.06 23.77
C PHE A 363 -20.45 -21.89 25.09
N ARG A 364 -19.71 -22.01 26.19
CA ARG A 364 -20.24 -22.04 27.57
C ARG A 364 -20.68 -20.69 28.15
N ARG A 365 -20.73 -19.63 27.34
CA ARG A 365 -21.08 -18.26 27.75
C ARG A 365 -21.99 -17.60 26.71
N GLY A 366 -22.33 -16.33 26.88
CA GLY A 366 -23.11 -15.57 25.92
C GLY A 366 -22.31 -15.06 24.71
N PHE A 367 -23.03 -14.54 23.71
CA PHE A 367 -22.44 -13.97 22.49
C PHE A 367 -21.53 -12.76 22.76
N SER A 368 -21.82 -11.97 23.80
CA SER A 368 -20.97 -10.86 24.25
C SER A 368 -19.64 -11.30 24.86
N ASN A 369 -19.45 -12.61 25.09
CA ASN A 369 -18.23 -13.18 25.65
C ASN A 369 -17.39 -13.93 24.61
N ILE A 370 -17.72 -13.81 23.31
CA ILE A 370 -16.86 -14.29 22.24
C ILE A 370 -15.52 -13.54 22.32
N ARG A 371 -14.41 -14.28 22.27
CA ARG A 371 -13.05 -13.72 22.38
C ARG A 371 -12.46 -13.36 21.03
N ALA A 372 -12.86 -14.06 19.98
CA ALA A 372 -12.44 -13.73 18.62
C ALA A 372 -12.99 -12.35 18.22
N VAL A 373 -12.20 -11.60 17.46
CA VAL A 373 -12.61 -10.27 16.99
C VAL A 373 -13.78 -10.34 15.99
N PRO A 374 -14.59 -9.27 15.87
CA PRO A 374 -15.77 -9.27 15.00
C PRO A 374 -15.50 -9.69 13.56
N GLU A 375 -14.31 -9.37 13.02
CA GLU A 375 -13.93 -9.73 11.65
C GLU A 375 -13.81 -11.25 11.50
N GLU A 376 -13.23 -11.95 12.49
CA GLU A 376 -13.09 -13.42 12.48
C GLU A 376 -14.46 -14.11 12.67
N VAL A 377 -15.28 -13.59 13.58
CA VAL A 377 -16.65 -14.06 13.81
C VAL A 377 -17.50 -13.90 12.54
N SER A 378 -17.32 -12.79 11.82
CA SER A 378 -18.08 -12.48 10.63
C SER A 378 -17.90 -13.52 9.54
N LEU A 379 -16.70 -14.08 9.37
CA LEU A 379 -16.40 -15.12 8.37
C LEU A 379 -17.27 -16.37 8.59
N ALA A 380 -17.35 -16.87 9.82
CA ALA A 380 -18.16 -18.04 10.14
C ALA A 380 -19.67 -17.78 9.99
N ILE A 381 -20.15 -16.61 10.41
CA ILE A 381 -21.56 -16.20 10.21
C ILE A 381 -21.88 -16.13 8.72
N GLU A 382 -20.99 -15.52 7.95
CA GLU A 382 -21.10 -15.35 6.51
C GLU A 382 -21.13 -16.67 5.74
N GLU A 383 -20.53 -17.71 6.29
CA GLU A 383 -20.54 -19.07 5.76
C GLU A 383 -21.67 -19.93 6.35
N ASN A 384 -22.55 -19.34 7.15
CA ASN A 384 -23.72 -19.95 7.81
C ASN A 384 -23.37 -21.02 8.87
N CYS A 385 -22.29 -20.83 9.62
CA CYS A 385 -22.11 -21.55 10.89
C CYS A 385 -23.15 -21.11 11.92
N GLU A 386 -23.72 -22.08 12.64
CA GLU A 386 -24.69 -21.79 13.71
C GLU A 386 -23.95 -21.54 15.01
N LEU A 387 -24.20 -20.40 15.66
CA LEU A 387 -23.60 -20.07 16.95
C LEU A 387 -24.59 -20.38 18.07
N ILE A 388 -24.18 -21.16 19.06
CA ILE A 388 -25.02 -21.56 20.20
C ILE A 388 -24.25 -21.26 21.49
N GLY A 389 -24.68 -20.21 22.18
CA GLY A 389 -24.14 -19.84 23.49
C GLY A 389 -24.80 -20.61 24.64
N PHE A 390 -24.26 -20.37 25.83
CA PHE A 390 -24.75 -20.86 27.11
C PHE A 390 -24.82 -22.39 27.26
N LEU A 391 -23.88 -23.12 26.65
CA LEU A 391 -23.84 -24.59 26.71
C LEU A 391 -22.46 -25.12 27.14
N SER A 392 -22.45 -25.93 28.21
CA SER A 392 -21.27 -26.65 28.69
C SER A 392 -21.37 -28.14 28.35
N PRO A 393 -20.36 -28.78 27.73
CA PRO A 393 -20.41 -30.20 27.39
C PRO A 393 -20.56 -31.09 28.62
N HIS A 394 -21.54 -32.01 28.59
CA HIS A 394 -21.82 -32.93 29.68
C HIS A 394 -21.53 -34.40 29.32
N GLN A 395 -21.95 -34.85 28.13
CA GLN A 395 -21.77 -36.24 27.69
C GLN A 395 -21.59 -36.35 26.18
N VAL A 396 -20.59 -37.11 25.73
CA VAL A 396 -20.46 -37.50 24.30
C VAL A 396 -21.10 -38.86 24.09
N ASN A 397 -22.11 -38.93 23.22
CA ASN A 397 -22.88 -40.15 22.98
C ASN A 397 -22.32 -40.91 21.78
N VAL A 398 -21.72 -42.07 22.03
CA VAL A 398 -21.13 -42.95 21.01
C VAL A 398 -22.01 -44.17 20.79
N LYS A 399 -22.32 -44.48 19.52
CA LYS A 399 -23.03 -45.71 19.12
C LYS A 399 -22.33 -46.34 17.92
N GLY A 400 -22.13 -47.66 17.95
CA GLY A 400 -21.44 -48.37 16.87
C GLY A 400 -20.03 -47.86 16.60
N GLY A 401 -19.33 -47.39 17.64
CA GLY A 401 -17.98 -46.82 17.53
C GLY A 401 -17.92 -45.43 16.90
N ARG A 402 -19.04 -44.71 16.73
CA ARG A 402 -19.06 -43.33 16.21
C ARG A 402 -19.88 -42.40 17.09
N ILE A 403 -19.48 -41.14 17.14
CA ILE A 403 -20.25 -40.07 17.79
C ILE A 403 -21.59 -39.88 17.06
N THR A 404 -22.67 -39.77 17.84
CA THR A 404 -24.03 -39.56 17.31
C THR A 404 -24.70 -38.29 17.86
N SER A 405 -24.27 -37.83 19.05
CA SER A 405 -24.72 -36.58 19.65
C SER A 405 -23.83 -36.17 20.83
N VAL A 406 -23.93 -34.89 21.21
CA VAL A 406 -23.36 -34.37 22.46
C VAL A 406 -24.48 -33.79 23.31
N THR A 407 -24.52 -34.19 24.58
CA THR A 407 -25.42 -33.64 25.60
C THR A 407 -24.69 -32.52 26.33
N PHE A 408 -25.38 -31.40 26.52
CA PHE A 408 -24.87 -30.20 27.17
C PHE A 408 -25.76 -29.85 28.36
N LYS A 409 -25.17 -29.23 29.38
CA LYS A 409 -25.87 -28.47 30.40
C LYS A 409 -26.00 -27.02 29.95
N ARG A 410 -27.13 -26.39 30.28
CA ARG A 410 -27.24 -24.93 30.17
C ARG A 410 -26.31 -24.27 31.19
N THR A 411 -25.70 -23.17 30.79
CA THR A 411 -24.93 -22.30 31.69
C THR A 411 -25.62 -20.95 31.82
N GLU A 412 -25.51 -20.31 32.97
CA GLU A 412 -25.95 -18.93 33.15
C GLU A 412 -25.03 -18.16 34.09
N GLN A 413 -25.20 -16.84 34.12
CA GLN A 413 -24.44 -15.95 34.96
C GLN A 413 -25.33 -15.46 36.11
N THR A 414 -24.87 -15.61 37.35
CA THR A 414 -25.57 -15.10 38.53
C THR A 414 -25.49 -13.56 38.60
N GLU A 415 -26.24 -12.94 39.51
CA GLU A 415 -26.20 -11.48 39.72
C GLU A 415 -24.80 -11.00 40.13
N GLU A 416 -24.02 -11.84 40.81
CA GLU A 416 -22.64 -11.60 41.23
C GLU A 416 -21.61 -11.80 40.09
N GLY A 417 -22.06 -12.26 38.93
CA GLY A 417 -21.20 -12.46 37.76
C GLY A 417 -20.55 -13.85 37.68
N GLU A 418 -20.86 -14.77 38.61
CA GLU A 418 -20.35 -16.15 38.59
C GLU A 418 -21.09 -16.98 37.53
N TRP A 419 -20.36 -17.91 36.90
CA TRP A 419 -20.95 -18.81 35.89
C TRP A 419 -21.28 -20.15 36.52
N ILE A 420 -22.56 -20.55 36.44
CA ILE A 420 -23.06 -21.82 36.96
C ILE A 420 -23.55 -22.73 35.83
N GLU A 421 -23.53 -24.04 36.08
CA GLU A 421 -24.14 -25.06 35.21
C GLU A 421 -25.45 -25.55 35.83
N ASP A 422 -26.52 -25.59 35.03
CA ASP A 422 -27.80 -26.16 35.44
C ASP A 422 -27.85 -27.65 35.08
N GLU A 423 -27.89 -28.49 36.11
CA GLU A 423 -27.92 -29.96 36.01
C GLU A 423 -29.25 -30.50 35.44
N GLU A 424 -30.35 -29.76 35.60
CA GLU A 424 -31.69 -30.17 35.16
C GLU A 424 -31.94 -29.77 33.70
N GLN A 425 -31.33 -28.67 33.23
CA GLN A 425 -31.50 -28.16 31.87
C GLN A 425 -30.50 -28.78 30.88
N LEU A 426 -30.78 -30.02 30.48
CA LEU A 426 -30.00 -30.74 29.48
C LEU A 426 -30.50 -30.53 28.05
N THR A 427 -29.57 -30.26 27.12
CA THR A 427 -29.85 -30.16 25.68
C THR A 427 -28.95 -31.12 24.91
N THR A 428 -29.53 -31.94 24.03
CA THR A 428 -28.75 -32.87 23.19
C THR A 428 -28.73 -32.41 21.73
N LEU A 429 -27.54 -32.18 21.19
CA LEU A 429 -27.33 -31.81 19.79
C LEU A 429 -26.80 -33.02 19.00
N LYS A 430 -27.45 -33.34 17.88
CA LYS A 430 -27.01 -34.41 16.97
C LYS A 430 -25.75 -33.99 16.21
N ALA A 431 -24.70 -34.79 16.31
CA ALA A 431 -23.42 -34.54 15.67
C ALA A 431 -22.75 -35.85 15.27
N ASN A 432 -21.99 -35.81 14.18
CA ASN A 432 -21.14 -36.90 13.72
C ASN A 432 -19.69 -36.67 14.13
N PHE A 433 -19.31 -35.40 14.27
CA PHE A 433 -17.95 -34.99 14.61
C PHE A 433 -17.96 -33.93 15.71
N VAL A 434 -16.95 -33.97 16.56
CA VAL A 434 -16.72 -33.00 17.63
C VAL A 434 -15.28 -32.52 17.55
N ILE A 435 -15.08 -31.21 17.54
CA ILE A 435 -13.77 -30.57 17.52
C ILE A 435 -13.63 -29.72 18.78
N SER A 436 -12.70 -30.08 19.67
CA SER A 436 -12.38 -29.28 20.86
C SER A 436 -11.38 -28.17 20.52
N ALA A 437 -11.77 -26.91 20.75
CA ALA A 437 -10.97 -25.72 20.50
C ALA A 437 -10.85 -24.82 21.76
N PHE A 438 -10.56 -25.44 22.91
CA PHE A 438 -10.43 -24.74 24.20
C PHE A 438 -9.12 -23.94 24.38
N GLY A 439 -8.24 -24.01 23.40
CA GLY A 439 -6.91 -23.41 23.41
C GLY A 439 -5.81 -24.42 23.75
N SER A 440 -4.64 -23.89 24.04
CA SER A 440 -3.39 -24.66 24.12
C SER A 440 -2.71 -24.47 25.48
N GLY A 441 -1.77 -25.34 25.82
CA GLY A 441 -0.98 -25.28 27.05
C GLY A 441 0.33 -26.05 26.93
N LEU A 442 1.07 -26.10 28.04
CA LEU A 442 2.32 -26.84 28.17
C LEU A 442 2.18 -27.89 29.28
N ASN A 443 1.95 -29.15 28.87
CA ASN A 443 1.64 -30.25 29.79
C ASN A 443 2.59 -31.46 29.64
N ASP A 444 3.41 -31.50 28.58
CA ASP A 444 4.35 -32.61 28.37
C ASP A 444 5.52 -32.52 29.36
N GLU A 445 5.62 -33.48 30.28
CA GLU A 445 6.66 -33.50 31.32
C GLU A 445 8.08 -33.48 30.75
N LYS A 446 8.29 -34.09 29.58
CA LYS A 446 9.62 -34.12 28.94
C LYS A 446 10.04 -32.73 28.46
N THR A 447 9.11 -31.98 27.87
CA THR A 447 9.33 -30.58 27.46
C THR A 447 9.48 -29.67 28.68
N ILE A 448 8.63 -29.83 29.70
CA ILE A 448 8.70 -29.05 30.95
C ILE A 448 10.06 -29.25 31.64
N ASN A 449 10.52 -30.49 31.77
CA ASN A 449 11.82 -30.79 32.38
C ASN A 449 13.00 -30.29 31.53
N ALA A 450 12.85 -30.20 30.20
CA ALA A 450 13.87 -29.64 29.31
C ALA A 450 14.05 -28.12 29.45
N LEU A 451 13.08 -27.42 30.03
CA LEU A 451 13.18 -25.99 30.37
C LEU A 451 14.02 -25.72 31.61
N ARG A 452 14.38 -26.73 32.42
CA ARG A 452 15.25 -26.50 33.60
C ARG A 452 16.61 -25.92 33.14
N PRO A 453 17.17 -24.95 33.89
CA PRO A 453 16.85 -24.56 35.27
C PRO A 453 15.86 -23.38 35.42
N LEU A 454 15.03 -23.09 34.42
CA LEU A 454 14.07 -21.98 34.50
C LEU A 454 13.04 -22.18 35.63
N VAL A 455 12.70 -21.09 36.32
CA VAL A 455 11.58 -21.05 37.27
C VAL A 455 10.27 -20.95 36.48
N LEU A 456 9.33 -21.83 36.79
CA LEU A 456 8.02 -21.92 36.13
C LEU A 456 6.92 -21.53 37.13
N ARG A 457 5.89 -20.85 36.62
CA ARG A 457 4.65 -20.53 37.35
C ARG A 457 3.82 -21.79 37.54
N GLU A 458 2.75 -21.69 38.35
CA GLU A 458 1.76 -22.77 38.52
C GLU A 458 1.12 -23.23 37.20
N SER A 459 1.10 -22.36 36.18
CA SER A 459 0.62 -22.68 34.83
C SER A 459 1.64 -23.44 33.96
N ASN A 460 2.77 -23.89 34.54
CA ASN A 460 3.94 -24.45 33.86
C ASN A 460 4.64 -23.50 32.86
N LEU A 461 4.26 -22.22 32.82
CA LEU A 461 4.91 -21.24 31.94
C LEU A 461 6.11 -20.60 32.63
N PRO A 462 7.21 -20.29 31.90
CA PRO A 462 8.35 -19.59 32.46
C PRO A 462 7.97 -18.26 33.13
N GLU A 463 8.62 -17.95 34.25
CA GLU A 463 8.66 -16.60 34.81
C GLU A 463 9.61 -15.73 33.99
N ILE A 464 9.12 -14.56 33.57
CA ILE A 464 9.90 -13.61 32.76
C ILE A 464 9.70 -12.17 33.26
N ASP A 465 10.69 -11.33 33.00
CA ASP A 465 10.57 -9.89 33.08
C ASP A 465 9.89 -9.35 31.82
N LEU A 466 8.76 -8.65 31.97
CA LEU A 466 7.94 -8.18 30.85
C LEU A 466 8.55 -7.02 30.05
N THR A 467 9.59 -6.37 30.58
CA THR A 467 10.29 -5.28 29.88
C THR A 467 11.41 -5.83 29.01
N THR A 468 12.06 -6.91 29.45
CA THR A 468 13.28 -7.44 28.85
C THR A 468 13.10 -8.80 28.17
N MET A 469 11.99 -9.49 28.46
CA MET A 469 11.71 -10.88 28.10
C MET A 469 12.68 -11.91 28.70
N GLN A 470 13.52 -11.48 29.66
CA GLN A 470 14.49 -12.33 30.31
C GLN A 470 13.81 -13.25 31.32
N SER A 471 14.22 -14.52 31.35
CA SER A 471 13.73 -15.49 32.32
C SER A 471 14.49 -15.41 33.66
N SER A 472 14.22 -16.34 34.57
CA SER A 472 15.00 -16.49 35.82
C SER A 472 16.49 -16.82 35.60
N HIS A 473 16.89 -17.26 34.41
CA HIS A 473 18.30 -17.51 34.09
C HIS A 473 18.86 -16.37 33.22
N PRO A 474 20.03 -15.78 33.57
CA PRO A 474 20.53 -14.55 32.95
C PRO A 474 20.90 -14.70 31.47
N LEU A 475 21.09 -15.93 30.98
CA LEU A 475 21.40 -16.23 29.57
C LEU A 475 20.20 -16.77 28.78
N VAL A 476 18.99 -16.73 29.35
CA VAL A 476 17.79 -17.32 28.72
C VAL A 476 16.64 -16.31 28.68
N TRP A 477 16.03 -16.16 27.52
CA TRP A 477 14.85 -15.33 27.26
C TRP A 477 13.70 -16.17 26.71
N CYS A 478 12.46 -15.76 26.92
CA CYS A 478 11.28 -16.43 26.38
C CYS A 478 10.32 -15.41 25.76
N GLY A 479 9.58 -15.78 24.72
CA GLY A 479 8.63 -14.88 24.07
C GLY A 479 7.54 -15.60 23.28
N GLY A 480 6.52 -14.86 22.84
CA GLY A 480 5.33 -15.41 22.18
C GLY A 480 4.40 -16.13 23.16
N ASP A 481 3.57 -17.05 22.67
CA ASP A 481 2.56 -17.72 23.52
C ASP A 481 3.15 -18.36 24.80
N LEU A 482 4.42 -18.80 24.75
CA LEU A 482 5.10 -19.39 25.91
C LEU A 482 5.32 -18.39 27.05
N ALA A 483 5.49 -17.10 26.74
CA ALA A 483 5.57 -16.03 27.73
C ALA A 483 4.25 -15.84 28.50
N GLY A 484 3.12 -16.28 27.92
CA GLY A 484 1.79 -16.18 28.52
C GLY A 484 1.25 -14.75 28.58
N VAL A 485 1.71 -13.88 27.68
CA VAL A 485 1.26 -12.47 27.58
C VAL A 485 0.78 -12.14 26.16
N ALA A 486 1.50 -12.58 25.13
CA ALA A 486 1.07 -12.44 23.75
C ALA A 486 -0.18 -13.31 23.47
N GLU A 487 -1.17 -12.73 22.78
CA GLU A 487 -2.34 -13.45 22.27
C GLU A 487 -2.39 -13.45 20.73
N THR A 488 -1.51 -12.69 20.09
CA THR A 488 -1.49 -12.51 18.63
C THR A 488 -0.11 -12.75 18.01
N THR A 489 -0.08 -12.97 16.69
CA THR A 489 1.18 -13.08 15.93
C THR A 489 2.07 -11.84 16.07
N VAL A 490 1.48 -10.63 16.02
CA VAL A 490 2.26 -9.38 16.07
C VAL A 490 2.86 -9.11 17.45
N GLU A 491 2.19 -9.52 18.53
CA GLU A 491 2.76 -9.46 19.88
C GLU A 491 3.88 -10.48 20.03
N SER A 492 3.71 -11.70 19.53
CA SER A 492 4.79 -12.70 19.51
C SER A 492 6.02 -12.20 18.77
N VAL A 493 5.83 -11.53 17.63
CA VAL A 493 6.92 -10.86 16.91
C VAL A 493 7.57 -9.78 17.76
N ASN A 494 6.77 -8.98 18.49
CA ASN A 494 7.29 -7.92 19.35
C ASN A 494 8.07 -8.46 20.56
N ASP A 495 7.68 -9.59 21.15
CA ASP A 495 8.45 -10.25 22.21
C ASP A 495 9.83 -10.66 21.71
N GLY A 496 9.90 -11.25 20.51
CA GLY A 496 11.17 -11.59 19.86
C GLY A 496 12.04 -10.37 19.56
N LYS A 497 11.43 -9.27 19.08
CA LYS A 497 12.09 -7.97 18.84
C LYS A 497 12.67 -7.40 20.14
N THR A 498 11.89 -7.42 21.20
CA THR A 498 12.26 -6.95 22.54
C THR A 498 13.41 -7.78 23.09
N ALA A 499 13.28 -9.11 23.08
CA ALA A 499 14.31 -10.04 23.54
C ALA A 499 15.64 -9.84 22.78
N ALA A 500 15.62 -9.63 21.47
CA ALA A 500 16.83 -9.43 20.67
C ALA A 500 17.67 -8.23 21.15
N TRP A 501 17.03 -7.12 21.54
CA TRP A 501 17.73 -5.97 22.10
C TRP A 501 18.41 -6.30 23.44
N TYR A 502 17.73 -7.02 24.34
CA TYR A 502 18.30 -7.31 25.65
C TYR A 502 19.30 -8.46 25.64
N ILE A 503 19.17 -9.41 24.71
CA ILE A 503 20.23 -10.37 24.36
C ILE A 503 21.48 -9.60 23.92
N HIS A 504 21.32 -8.62 23.01
CA HIS A 504 22.42 -7.79 22.56
C HIS A 504 23.08 -7.01 23.69
N CYS A 505 22.29 -6.36 24.56
CA CYS A 505 22.80 -5.68 25.74
C CYS A 505 23.61 -6.62 26.65
N ALA A 506 23.12 -7.84 26.91
CA ALA A 506 23.83 -8.82 27.71
C ALA A 506 25.16 -9.25 27.08
N LEU A 507 25.20 -9.46 25.76
CA LEU A 507 26.40 -9.89 25.04
C LEU A 507 27.45 -8.77 24.89
N GLU A 508 27.02 -7.53 24.71
CA GLU A 508 27.92 -6.37 24.56
C GLU A 508 28.33 -5.73 25.89
N GLY A 509 27.61 -6.05 26.98
CA GLY A 509 27.80 -5.48 28.31
C GLY A 509 27.15 -4.11 28.49
N PHE A 510 26.06 -3.82 27.77
CA PHE A 510 25.33 -2.56 27.89
C PHE A 510 24.34 -2.59 29.07
N PRO A 511 24.15 -1.46 29.78
CA PRO A 511 23.11 -1.34 30.80
C PRO A 511 21.71 -1.60 30.20
N VAL A 512 20.80 -2.18 30.98
CA VAL A 512 19.40 -2.41 30.58
C VAL A 512 18.68 -1.10 30.24
N THR A 513 19.12 0.03 30.81
CA THR A 513 18.59 1.38 30.54
C THR A 513 19.13 2.01 29.24
N SER A 514 19.97 1.30 28.49
CA SER A 514 20.52 1.80 27.22
C SER A 514 19.40 2.02 26.21
N LYS A 515 19.45 3.16 25.52
CA LYS A 515 18.47 3.50 24.49
C LYS A 515 18.49 2.43 23.38
N PRO A 516 17.35 1.77 23.09
CA PRO A 516 17.26 0.80 22.00
C PRO A 516 17.69 1.36 20.65
N ALA A 517 18.51 0.58 19.93
CA ALA A 517 19.06 0.93 18.62
C ALA A 517 19.07 -0.30 17.69
N LEU A 518 17.90 -0.93 17.52
CA LEU A 518 17.74 -2.05 16.59
C LEU A 518 17.85 -1.57 15.13
N PRO A 519 18.61 -2.26 14.26
CA PRO A 519 18.74 -1.86 12.87
C PRO A 519 17.45 -2.08 12.06
N LEU A 520 17.24 -1.21 11.08
CA LEU A 520 16.11 -1.26 10.15
C LEU A 520 16.26 -2.42 9.14
N PHE A 521 15.22 -2.65 8.34
CA PHE A 521 15.26 -3.57 7.21
C PHE A 521 16.05 -2.94 6.05
N TYR A 522 16.91 -3.71 5.40
CA TYR A 522 17.76 -3.23 4.32
C TYR A 522 17.82 -4.22 3.16
N THR A 523 17.94 -3.71 1.93
CA THR A 523 18.11 -4.52 0.71
C THR A 523 19.13 -3.90 -0.24
N GLU A 524 19.46 -4.57 -1.33
CA GLU A 524 20.33 -4.04 -2.37
C GLU A 524 19.80 -2.73 -3.02
N ILE A 525 18.48 -2.53 -3.02
CA ILE A 525 17.86 -1.27 -3.53
C ILE A 525 18.38 -0.07 -2.75
N ASP A 526 18.63 -0.21 -1.45
CA ASP A 526 19.04 0.90 -0.61
C ASP A 526 20.46 1.40 -0.95
N ASN A 527 21.29 0.58 -1.60
CA ASN A 527 22.63 0.93 -2.07
C ASN A 527 22.61 1.69 -3.40
N VAL A 528 21.47 1.82 -4.07
CA VAL A 528 21.37 2.53 -5.35
C VAL A 528 21.73 4.00 -5.18
N ASP A 529 22.65 4.45 -6.03
CA ASP A 529 23.11 5.84 -6.07
C ASP A 529 22.09 6.70 -6.83
N ILE A 530 21.52 7.67 -6.12
CA ILE A 530 20.60 8.68 -6.66
C ILE A 530 21.23 10.07 -6.63
N SER A 531 22.53 10.19 -6.45
CA SER A 531 23.21 11.48 -6.53
C SER A 531 23.19 12.02 -7.96
N THR A 532 23.29 13.34 -8.08
CA THR A 532 23.38 14.04 -9.37
C THR A 532 24.37 15.19 -9.26
N GLU A 533 25.05 15.51 -10.35
CA GLU A 533 26.08 16.54 -10.39
C GLU A 533 25.99 17.34 -11.68
N PHE A 534 25.96 18.67 -11.56
CA PHE A 534 25.98 19.61 -12.67
C PHE A 534 26.47 20.98 -12.18
N LEU A 535 27.10 21.76 -13.07
CA LEU A 535 27.67 23.08 -12.75
C LEU A 535 28.67 23.06 -11.56
N GLY A 536 29.36 21.93 -11.35
CA GLY A 536 30.26 21.73 -10.21
C GLY A 536 29.57 21.53 -8.87
N LEU A 537 28.24 21.49 -8.83
CA LEU A 537 27.43 21.24 -7.63
C LEU A 537 27.09 19.76 -7.55
N LYS A 538 27.43 19.13 -6.42
CA LYS A 538 27.12 17.72 -6.14
C LYS A 538 25.95 17.61 -5.18
N PHE A 539 24.86 17.04 -5.67
CA PHE A 539 23.65 16.79 -4.90
C PHE A 539 23.63 15.33 -4.47
N GLU A 540 23.46 15.07 -3.17
CA GLU A 540 23.32 13.70 -2.63
C GLU A 540 22.08 12.96 -3.14
N ASN A 541 21.04 13.72 -3.51
CA ASN A 541 19.81 13.26 -4.15
C ASN A 541 19.18 14.45 -4.91
N PRO A 542 18.30 14.23 -5.90
CA PRO A 542 17.81 15.30 -6.77
C PRO A 542 16.66 16.10 -6.16
N PHE A 543 16.31 15.90 -4.88
CA PHE A 543 15.13 16.49 -4.27
C PHE A 543 15.50 17.68 -3.39
N GLY A 544 14.81 18.80 -3.60
CA GLY A 544 15.01 19.99 -2.80
C GLY A 544 13.75 20.75 -2.44
N LEU A 545 13.84 21.56 -1.40
CA LEU A 545 12.76 22.48 -1.05
C LEU A 545 12.69 23.62 -2.08
N ALA A 546 11.50 23.89 -2.59
CA ALA A 546 11.27 25.09 -3.38
C ALA A 546 11.28 26.35 -2.50
N SER A 547 11.60 27.50 -3.11
CA SER A 547 11.38 28.82 -2.50
C SER A 547 9.88 29.08 -2.30
N ALA A 548 9.36 28.65 -1.15
CA ALA A 548 7.92 28.51 -0.87
C ALA A 548 7.68 28.46 0.66
N PRO A 549 6.43 28.31 1.15
CA PRO A 549 6.16 28.22 2.59
C PRO A 549 6.98 27.18 3.37
N PRO A 550 7.33 25.99 2.81
CA PRO A 550 8.25 25.04 3.47
C PRO A 550 9.66 25.58 3.75
N ALA A 551 10.05 26.70 3.14
CA ALA A 551 11.33 27.39 3.35
C ALA A 551 11.16 28.80 3.95
N THR A 552 10.07 29.05 4.71
CA THR A 552 9.77 30.37 5.31
C THR A 552 10.87 30.90 6.24
N ASN A 553 11.64 30.02 6.88
CA ASN A 553 12.73 30.39 7.76
C ASN A 553 13.86 29.33 7.72
N ALA A 554 15.05 29.71 8.16
CA ALA A 554 16.24 28.86 8.13
C ALA A 554 16.14 27.62 9.03
N ALA A 555 15.43 27.70 10.15
CA ALA A 555 15.22 26.56 11.04
C ALA A 555 14.38 25.45 10.39
N MET A 556 13.47 25.80 9.47
CA MET A 556 12.76 24.83 8.65
C MET A 556 13.70 24.12 7.65
N ILE A 557 14.58 24.89 6.98
CA ILE A 557 15.58 24.34 6.06
C ILE A 557 16.54 23.39 6.80
N ARG A 558 17.02 23.79 7.98
CA ARG A 558 17.82 22.92 8.87
C ARG A 558 17.12 21.58 9.12
N ARG A 559 15.87 21.60 9.57
CA ARG A 559 15.11 20.37 9.84
C ARG A 559 14.94 19.53 8.58
N ALA A 560 14.73 20.14 7.43
CA ALA A 560 14.68 19.39 6.16
C ALA A 560 16.03 18.72 5.84
N PHE A 561 17.16 19.40 6.03
CA PHE A 561 18.48 18.77 5.86
C PHE A 561 18.72 17.63 6.85
N GLU A 562 18.29 17.77 8.11
CA GLU A 562 18.32 16.70 9.11
C GLU A 562 17.46 15.49 8.70
N GLN A 563 16.36 15.70 7.96
CA GLN A 563 15.56 14.61 7.40
C GLN A 563 16.17 13.98 6.13
N GLY A 564 17.16 14.61 5.50
CA GLY A 564 17.84 14.07 4.30
C GLY A 564 17.50 14.76 2.97
N TRP A 565 16.89 15.95 2.97
CA TRP A 565 16.70 16.71 1.72
C TRP A 565 18.07 17.08 1.13
N GLY A 566 18.24 16.91 -0.19
CA GLY A 566 19.53 17.10 -0.85
C GLY A 566 19.91 18.56 -1.04
N PHE A 567 18.91 19.42 -1.27
CA PHE A 567 19.10 20.87 -1.38
C PHE A 567 17.89 21.67 -0.90
N ALA A 568 18.06 22.97 -0.72
CA ALA A 568 16.96 23.86 -0.42
C ALA A 568 17.16 25.21 -1.09
N VAL A 569 16.04 25.79 -1.54
CA VAL A 569 16.00 27.17 -2.01
C VAL A 569 15.41 28.03 -0.90
N THR A 570 16.11 29.11 -0.52
CA THR A 570 15.58 30.05 0.49
C THR A 570 14.25 30.64 0.04
N LYS A 571 13.37 31.07 0.96
CA LYS A 571 12.27 31.96 0.56
C LYS A 571 12.90 33.19 -0.10
N THR A 572 12.35 33.60 -1.24
CA THR A 572 12.82 34.76 -1.99
C THR A 572 12.98 35.96 -1.08
N PHE A 573 14.14 36.61 -1.06
CA PHE A 573 14.38 37.81 -0.27
C PHE A 573 14.93 38.94 -1.14
N SER A 574 14.77 40.16 -0.66
CA SER A 574 15.11 41.41 -1.35
C SER A 574 15.95 42.31 -0.44
N LEU A 575 16.42 43.44 -0.97
CA LEU A 575 17.05 44.49 -0.18
C LEU A 575 16.03 45.15 0.75
N ASP A 576 16.50 45.76 1.83
CA ASP A 576 15.63 46.34 2.87
C ASP A 576 14.69 47.45 2.35
N GLN A 577 15.06 48.11 1.25
CA GLN A 577 14.21 49.10 0.58
C GLN A 577 12.95 48.48 -0.06
N ASP A 578 12.99 47.17 -0.33
CA ASP A 578 11.94 46.38 -0.99
C ASP A 578 11.26 45.43 0.00
N LEU A 579 11.27 45.75 1.30
CA LEU A 579 10.56 44.96 2.31
C LEU A 579 9.05 44.93 2.03
N VAL A 580 8.45 43.78 2.32
CA VAL A 580 7.03 43.52 2.07
C VAL A 580 6.31 43.11 3.35
N THR A 581 4.99 43.25 3.34
CA THR A 581 4.10 42.75 4.40
C THR A 581 3.03 41.87 3.77
N ASN A 582 2.89 40.64 4.26
CA ASN A 582 1.86 39.72 3.78
C ASN A 582 0.47 40.07 4.30
N VAL A 583 -0.55 39.79 3.50
CA VAL A 583 -1.96 39.83 3.92
C VAL A 583 -2.42 38.50 4.55
N SER A 584 -3.61 38.48 5.14
CA SER A 584 -4.24 37.24 5.64
C SER A 584 -5.78 37.30 5.51
N PRO A 585 -6.45 36.20 5.12
CA PRO A 585 -5.91 34.90 4.69
C PRO A 585 -5.22 34.96 3.33
N ARG A 586 -4.23 34.09 3.08
CA ARG A 586 -3.39 34.15 1.86
C ARG A 586 -3.03 32.83 1.19
N ILE A 587 -3.29 31.67 1.82
CA ILE A 587 -3.10 30.35 1.21
C ILE A 587 -4.39 29.58 1.42
N VAL A 588 -4.95 29.03 0.34
CA VAL A 588 -6.20 28.28 0.36
C VAL A 588 -6.05 26.95 -0.38
N ARG A 589 -6.83 25.96 0.03
CA ARG A 589 -6.95 24.70 -0.72
C ARG A 589 -7.49 24.94 -2.13
N GLY A 590 -7.09 24.09 -3.06
CA GLY A 590 -7.61 24.10 -4.41
C GLY A 590 -8.97 23.43 -4.51
N ILE A 591 -9.81 23.86 -5.45
CA ILE A 591 -11.09 23.21 -5.80
C ILE A 591 -10.99 22.39 -7.10
N THR A 592 -9.78 22.20 -7.62
CA THR A 592 -9.49 21.52 -8.89
C THR A 592 -9.89 20.04 -8.90
N SER A 593 -10.13 19.46 -7.73
CA SER A 593 -10.57 18.06 -7.54
C SER A 593 -11.89 17.98 -6.77
N GLY A 594 -12.76 18.98 -6.89
CA GLY A 594 -14.07 19.00 -6.25
C GLY A 594 -14.02 19.15 -4.72
N ALA A 595 -15.06 18.70 -4.03
CA ALA A 595 -15.24 18.87 -2.58
C ALA A 595 -14.45 17.85 -1.71
N ASN A 596 -13.24 17.49 -2.12
CA ASN A 596 -12.36 16.58 -1.37
C ASN A 596 -11.50 17.36 -0.37
N TYR A 597 -11.64 17.12 0.93
CA TYR A 597 -10.89 17.80 2.00
C TYR A 597 -9.85 16.87 2.63
N GLY A 598 -8.90 17.45 3.38
CA GLY A 598 -7.84 16.69 4.04
C GLY A 598 -6.69 16.35 3.09
N PRO A 599 -6.12 15.12 3.15
CA PRO A 599 -4.94 14.75 2.40
C PRO A 599 -5.16 14.81 0.88
N GLN A 600 -4.05 14.80 0.12
CA GLN A 600 -4.05 14.82 -1.35
C GLN A 600 -4.83 15.99 -1.98
N GLN A 601 -4.68 17.21 -1.45
CA GLN A 601 -5.18 18.39 -2.17
C GLN A 601 -4.46 18.52 -3.53
N GLY A 602 -5.22 18.49 -4.62
CA GLY A 602 -4.66 18.55 -5.97
C GLY A 602 -4.01 19.91 -6.30
N SER A 603 -4.39 20.97 -5.59
CA SER A 603 -3.73 22.25 -5.70
C SER A 603 -3.86 23.08 -4.43
N PHE A 604 -3.05 24.13 -4.36
CA PHE A 604 -3.25 25.27 -3.47
C PHE A 604 -3.19 26.54 -4.31
N LEU A 605 -3.89 27.59 -3.87
CA LEU A 605 -3.70 28.94 -4.37
C LEU A 605 -3.15 29.83 -3.27
N ASN A 606 -2.15 30.63 -3.60
CA ASN A 606 -1.58 31.60 -2.67
C ASN A 606 -1.55 33.02 -3.26
N ILE A 607 -1.72 34.01 -2.38
CA ILE A 607 -1.46 35.43 -2.62
C ILE A 607 -0.35 35.91 -1.67
N GLU A 608 0.67 35.07 -1.47
CA GLU A 608 1.79 35.32 -0.56
C GLU A 608 2.97 35.96 -1.30
N LEU A 609 3.53 37.03 -0.74
CA LEU A 609 4.66 37.76 -1.34
C LEU A 609 6.00 37.02 -1.12
N ILE A 610 7.10 37.74 -1.33
CA ILE A 610 8.45 37.31 -0.95
C ILE A 610 8.58 37.24 0.59
N SER A 611 9.78 36.93 1.08
CA SER A 611 10.06 36.85 2.51
C SER A 611 9.83 38.19 3.19
N GLU A 612 9.16 38.18 4.34
CA GLU A 612 9.04 39.35 5.24
C GLU A 612 10.33 39.54 6.08
N LYS A 613 11.35 38.69 5.90
CA LYS A 613 12.62 38.76 6.62
C LYS A 613 13.66 39.48 5.77
N GLU A 614 14.42 40.35 6.42
CA GLU A 614 15.52 41.13 5.81
C GLU A 614 16.58 40.27 5.14
N ALA A 615 17.31 40.85 4.18
CA ALA A 615 18.41 40.17 3.49
C ALA A 615 19.48 39.66 4.46
N MET A 616 19.80 40.45 5.50
CA MET A 616 20.83 40.08 6.48
C MET A 616 20.45 38.85 7.31
N TYR A 617 19.16 38.64 7.60
CA TYR A 617 18.69 37.40 8.22
C TYR A 617 19.04 36.19 7.35
N TRP A 618 18.76 36.28 6.05
CA TRP A 618 19.02 35.19 5.11
C TRP A 618 20.50 34.96 4.87
N CYS A 619 21.29 36.02 4.71
CA CYS A 619 22.74 35.90 4.55
C CYS A 619 23.38 35.21 5.76
N LYS A 620 23.03 35.63 6.99
CA LYS A 620 23.51 34.96 8.20
C LYS A 620 23.05 33.50 8.27
N SER A 621 21.80 33.24 7.91
CA SER A 621 21.22 31.90 7.92
C SER A 621 21.89 30.95 6.91
N ILE A 622 22.20 31.43 5.70
CA ILE A 622 22.90 30.65 4.67
C ILE A 622 24.28 30.28 5.19
N PHE A 623 25.01 31.24 5.76
CA PHE A 623 26.32 30.99 6.35
C PHE A 623 26.27 29.91 7.45
N GLU A 624 25.30 30.02 8.38
CA GLU A 624 25.11 29.03 9.45
C GLU A 624 24.74 27.65 8.91
N LEU A 625 23.84 27.58 7.92
CA LEU A 625 23.42 26.32 7.32
C LEU A 625 24.56 25.66 6.54
N LYS A 626 25.38 26.42 5.80
CA LYS A 626 26.54 25.86 5.09
C LYS A 626 27.65 25.41 6.02
N ARG A 627 27.88 26.14 7.11
CA ARG A 627 28.83 25.72 8.16
C ARG A 627 28.41 24.37 8.75
N ASP A 628 27.14 24.21 9.04
CA ASP A 628 26.63 23.01 9.72
C ASP A 628 26.35 21.85 8.74
N PHE A 629 26.08 22.15 7.47
CA PHE A 629 25.74 21.20 6.42
C PHE A 629 26.55 21.47 5.14
N PRO A 630 27.88 21.28 5.13
CA PRO A 630 28.74 21.66 4.01
C PRO A 630 28.40 20.93 2.70
N ASN A 631 27.92 19.69 2.80
CA ASN A 631 27.56 18.85 1.65
C ASN A 631 26.14 19.10 1.11
N LYS A 632 25.32 19.90 1.81
CA LYS A 632 23.96 20.24 1.36
C LYS A 632 24.01 21.48 0.48
N ILE A 633 23.27 21.46 -0.62
CA ILE A 633 23.23 22.60 -1.54
C ILE A 633 22.19 23.63 -1.06
N ILE A 634 22.59 24.89 -0.98
CA ILE A 634 21.74 26.02 -0.63
C ILE A 634 21.72 27.00 -1.80
N ILE A 635 20.53 27.21 -2.36
CA ILE A 635 20.30 28.16 -3.45
C ILE A 635 19.60 29.38 -2.86
N ALA A 636 20.23 30.55 -2.94
CA ALA A 636 19.64 31.80 -2.47
C ALA A 636 18.65 32.35 -3.52
N SER A 637 17.37 32.39 -3.18
CA SER A 637 16.33 32.98 -4.05
C SER A 637 16.26 34.48 -3.83
N LEU A 638 16.47 35.26 -4.88
CA LEU A 638 16.63 36.71 -4.84
C LEU A 638 15.59 37.41 -5.73
N MET A 639 15.21 38.62 -5.35
CA MET A 639 14.38 39.49 -6.21
C MET A 639 14.67 40.97 -5.94
N CYS A 640 14.85 41.73 -7.03
CA CYS A 640 14.95 43.19 -7.03
C CYS A 640 14.05 43.79 -8.11
N SER A 641 13.87 45.12 -8.07
CA SER A 641 13.35 45.90 -9.20
C SER A 641 14.29 45.81 -10.41
N TYR A 642 13.87 46.29 -11.58
CA TYR A 642 14.72 46.35 -12.77
C TYR A 642 15.81 47.44 -12.61
N ASN A 643 16.77 47.16 -11.75
CA ASN A 643 17.89 48.02 -11.39
C ASN A 643 19.16 47.18 -11.27
N GLN A 644 20.15 47.47 -12.12
CA GLN A 644 21.40 46.72 -12.15
C GLN A 644 22.16 46.75 -10.83
N ALA A 645 22.26 47.92 -10.19
CA ALA A 645 23.03 48.07 -8.95
C ALA A 645 22.44 47.24 -7.81
N ASP A 646 21.11 47.17 -7.73
CA ASP A 646 20.42 46.39 -6.70
C ASP A 646 20.62 44.88 -6.90
N TRP A 647 20.47 44.38 -8.14
CA TRP A 647 20.72 42.99 -8.48
C TRP A 647 22.17 42.58 -8.19
N VAL A 648 23.14 43.41 -8.58
CA VAL A 648 24.57 43.19 -8.31
C VAL A 648 24.83 43.17 -6.79
N LYS A 649 24.29 44.14 -6.05
CA LYS A 649 24.48 44.21 -4.60
C LYS A 649 23.91 42.98 -3.88
N LEU A 650 22.67 42.62 -4.17
CA LEU A 650 21.99 41.52 -3.49
C LEU A 650 22.61 40.15 -3.83
N SER A 651 23.01 39.95 -5.09
CA SER A 651 23.69 38.72 -5.53
C SER A 651 25.05 38.54 -4.85
N LEU A 652 25.87 39.60 -4.78
CA LEU A 652 27.14 39.58 -4.04
C LEU A 652 26.94 39.31 -2.54
N MET A 653 25.90 39.87 -1.92
CA MET A 653 25.58 39.59 -0.52
C MET A 653 25.31 38.09 -0.28
N ALA A 654 24.55 37.46 -1.18
CA ALA A 654 24.24 36.04 -1.09
C ALA A 654 25.45 35.14 -1.38
N GLU A 655 26.30 35.51 -2.34
CA GLU A 655 27.56 34.81 -2.61
C GLU A 655 28.52 34.91 -1.42
N LEU A 656 28.69 36.10 -0.83
CA LEU A 656 29.51 36.32 0.37
C LEU A 656 28.98 35.56 1.60
N ALA A 657 27.68 35.28 1.65
CA ALA A 657 27.07 34.42 2.65
C ALA A 657 27.36 32.93 2.43
N ASN A 658 28.12 32.58 1.39
CA ASN A 658 28.50 31.23 0.98
C ASN A 658 27.34 30.42 0.37
N ALA A 659 26.38 31.06 -0.30
CA ALA A 659 25.39 30.33 -1.09
C ALA A 659 26.07 29.51 -2.20
N ASP A 660 25.61 28.29 -2.46
CA ASP A 660 26.19 27.44 -3.51
C ASP A 660 25.74 27.87 -4.91
N ALA A 661 24.58 28.52 -5.01
CA ALA A 661 24.03 29.08 -6.24
C ALA A 661 22.98 30.15 -5.94
N LEU A 662 22.58 30.89 -6.97
CA LEU A 662 21.51 31.88 -6.93
C LEU A 662 20.30 31.43 -7.76
N GLU A 663 19.10 31.72 -7.28
CA GLU A 663 17.85 31.62 -8.04
C GLU A 663 17.22 33.02 -8.18
N LEU A 664 17.17 33.57 -9.39
CA LEU A 664 16.60 34.89 -9.64
C LEU A 664 15.10 34.76 -9.89
N ASN A 665 14.29 35.24 -8.94
CA ASN A 665 12.84 35.10 -9.01
C ASN A 665 12.21 36.24 -9.83
N LEU A 666 12.04 36.00 -11.13
CA LEU A 666 11.36 36.93 -12.05
C LEU A 666 9.87 36.60 -12.24
N SER A 667 9.28 35.80 -11.35
CA SER A 667 8.09 35.03 -11.72
C SER A 667 6.92 35.13 -10.76
N CYS A 668 7.06 35.83 -9.64
CA CYS A 668 5.95 36.02 -8.69
C CYS A 668 4.77 36.73 -9.37
N PRO A 669 3.60 36.09 -9.52
CA PRO A 669 2.52 36.64 -10.35
C PRO A 669 1.66 37.69 -9.64
N HIS A 670 1.86 37.91 -8.35
CA HIS A 670 0.97 38.74 -7.53
C HIS A 670 1.76 39.67 -6.58
N GLY A 671 1.21 40.86 -6.34
CA GLY A 671 1.70 41.89 -5.42
C GLY A 671 3.04 42.56 -5.77
N MET A 672 3.94 41.86 -6.47
CA MET A 672 5.26 42.40 -6.84
C MET A 672 5.27 43.07 -8.22
N GLY A 673 4.37 42.65 -9.13
CA GLY A 673 4.26 43.22 -10.48
C GLY A 673 3.89 44.70 -10.48
N GLU A 674 3.03 45.12 -9.54
CA GLU A 674 2.64 46.52 -9.34
C GLU A 674 3.82 47.40 -8.87
N SER A 675 4.85 46.78 -8.29
CA SER A 675 6.09 47.43 -7.87
C SER A 675 7.22 47.32 -8.91
N GLY A 676 6.90 46.89 -10.15
CA GLY A 676 7.89 46.70 -11.23
C GLY A 676 8.80 45.48 -11.07
N MET A 677 8.48 44.57 -10.14
CA MET A 677 9.26 43.38 -9.78
C MET A 677 8.57 42.08 -10.20
N GLY A 678 9.29 40.94 -10.12
CA GLY A 678 8.72 39.62 -10.40
C GLY A 678 8.17 39.54 -11.82
N LEU A 679 6.87 39.21 -11.96
CA LEU A 679 6.20 39.02 -13.26
C LEU A 679 6.33 40.22 -14.22
N ALA A 680 6.49 41.45 -13.69
CA ALA A 680 6.71 42.64 -14.52
C ALA A 680 8.05 42.59 -15.30
N CYS A 681 9.04 41.87 -14.77
CA CYS A 681 10.30 41.59 -15.46
C CYS A 681 10.22 40.26 -16.22
N GLY A 682 9.70 39.19 -15.62
CA GLY A 682 9.68 37.85 -16.23
C GLY A 682 8.69 37.63 -17.37
N ARG A 683 8.06 38.68 -17.91
CA ARG A 683 7.31 38.62 -19.18
C ARG A 683 8.02 39.32 -20.34
N ASP A 684 9.11 40.00 -20.04
CA ASP A 684 9.86 40.82 -20.98
C ASP A 684 11.21 40.13 -21.25
N VAL A 685 11.38 39.70 -22.49
CA VAL A 685 12.57 38.96 -22.96
C VAL A 685 13.85 39.77 -22.72
N ASP A 686 13.82 41.08 -22.96
CA ASP A 686 15.01 41.91 -22.85
C ASP A 686 15.41 42.11 -21.39
N LYS A 687 14.43 42.32 -20.51
CA LYS A 687 14.70 42.42 -19.06
C LYS A 687 15.24 41.12 -18.48
N VAL A 688 14.72 39.97 -18.92
CA VAL A 688 15.23 38.66 -18.51
C VAL A 688 16.69 38.48 -18.91
N ARG A 689 17.03 38.84 -20.16
CA ARG A 689 18.41 38.78 -20.67
C ARG A 689 19.34 39.72 -19.90
N ASP A 690 18.91 40.96 -19.66
CA ASP A 690 19.71 41.97 -18.96
C ASP A 690 19.96 41.59 -17.50
N ILE A 691 18.93 41.20 -16.76
CA ILE A 691 19.06 40.78 -15.35
C ILE A 691 19.98 39.55 -15.25
N SER A 692 19.81 38.59 -16.16
CA SER A 692 20.71 37.44 -16.25
C SER A 692 22.16 37.91 -16.36
N ARG A 693 22.45 38.78 -17.32
CA ARG A 693 23.80 39.30 -17.58
C ARG A 693 24.36 40.05 -16.38
N TRP A 694 23.57 40.96 -15.80
CA TRP A 694 23.99 41.77 -14.67
C TRP A 694 24.44 40.92 -13.48
N VAL A 695 23.73 39.83 -13.19
CA VAL A 695 24.05 38.97 -12.06
C VAL A 695 25.19 38.02 -12.42
N THR A 696 25.17 37.40 -13.61
CA THR A 696 26.24 36.46 -14.01
C THR A 696 27.59 37.13 -14.17
N ASP A 697 27.64 38.41 -14.55
CA ASP A 697 28.88 39.19 -14.62
C ASP A 697 29.38 39.59 -13.22
N ALA A 698 28.51 39.58 -12.20
CA ALA A 698 28.82 40.05 -10.86
C ALA A 698 29.27 38.94 -9.89
N VAL A 699 28.81 37.70 -10.07
CA VAL A 699 29.12 36.57 -9.17
C VAL A 699 29.86 35.45 -9.88
N SER A 700 30.57 34.64 -9.12
CA SER A 700 31.29 33.45 -9.60
C SER A 700 30.51 32.15 -9.43
N ILE A 701 29.52 32.12 -8.53
CA ILE A 701 28.66 30.96 -8.30
C ILE A 701 27.57 30.78 -9.38
N PRO A 702 27.05 29.56 -9.61
CA PRO A 702 25.98 29.30 -10.56
C PRO A 702 24.72 30.15 -10.36
N VAL A 703 24.08 30.53 -11.47
CA VAL A 703 22.89 31.40 -11.49
C VAL A 703 21.77 30.74 -12.30
N PHE A 704 20.63 30.53 -11.64
CA PHE A 704 19.41 30.00 -12.24
C PHE A 704 18.34 31.09 -12.34
N LEU A 705 17.65 31.21 -13.48
CA LEU A 705 16.48 32.08 -13.57
C LEU A 705 15.20 31.29 -13.32
N LYS A 706 14.38 31.73 -12.35
CA LYS A 706 13.07 31.13 -12.11
C LYS A 706 12.04 31.73 -13.04
N LEU A 707 11.45 30.90 -13.90
CA LEU A 707 10.59 31.33 -15.01
C LEU A 707 9.10 31.15 -14.72
N THR A 708 8.29 32.04 -15.30
CA THR A 708 6.85 32.10 -15.10
C THR A 708 6.16 31.30 -16.19
N PRO A 709 5.14 30.48 -15.87
CA PRO A 709 4.30 29.86 -16.89
C PRO A 709 3.29 30.85 -17.48
N ASN A 710 3.18 32.06 -16.93
CA ASN A 710 2.13 33.03 -17.24
C ASN A 710 2.49 33.92 -18.44
N ILE A 711 2.94 33.29 -19.53
CA ILE A 711 3.34 33.87 -20.80
C ILE A 711 2.93 32.92 -21.94
N THR A 712 2.86 33.41 -23.17
CA THR A 712 2.55 32.60 -24.37
C THR A 712 3.52 31.43 -24.54
N ASP A 713 4.83 31.70 -24.44
CA ASP A 713 5.86 30.68 -24.60
C ASP A 713 7.03 30.91 -23.63
N VAL A 714 7.11 30.07 -22.60
CA VAL A 714 8.18 30.09 -21.59
C VAL A 714 9.56 29.81 -22.19
N LEU A 715 9.63 29.12 -23.34
CA LEU A 715 10.89 28.85 -24.02
C LEU A 715 11.62 30.14 -24.41
N THR A 716 10.88 31.17 -24.83
CA THR A 716 11.48 32.46 -25.20
C THR A 716 12.24 33.10 -24.03
N LEU A 717 11.73 32.96 -22.81
CA LEU A 717 12.40 33.44 -21.60
C LEU A 717 13.61 32.60 -21.23
N ALA A 718 13.55 31.28 -21.44
CA ALA A 718 14.68 30.40 -21.20
C ALA A 718 15.84 30.68 -22.18
N ILE A 719 15.53 30.94 -23.45
CA ILE A 719 16.51 31.38 -24.45
C ILE A 719 17.12 32.72 -24.02
N ALA A 720 16.29 33.69 -23.61
CA ALA A 720 16.77 34.99 -23.15
C ALA A 720 17.69 34.88 -21.92
N ALA A 721 17.34 34.02 -20.97
CA ALA A 721 18.17 33.71 -19.80
C ALA A 721 19.52 33.12 -20.24
N HIS A 722 19.50 32.13 -21.15
CA HIS A 722 20.71 31.51 -21.67
C HIS A 722 21.61 32.51 -22.43
N GLU A 723 21.04 33.34 -23.31
CA GLU A 723 21.74 34.42 -24.02
C GLU A 723 22.30 35.49 -23.08
N GLY A 724 21.64 35.68 -21.93
CA GLY A 724 22.09 36.55 -20.86
C GLY A 724 23.15 35.93 -19.96
N GLY A 725 23.68 34.74 -20.27
CA GLY A 725 24.75 34.10 -19.51
C GLY A 725 24.29 33.26 -18.32
N ALA A 726 22.98 33.05 -18.12
CA ALA A 726 22.49 32.18 -17.05
C ALA A 726 23.09 30.78 -17.17
N HIS A 727 23.37 30.16 -16.03
CA HIS A 727 23.91 28.81 -15.98
C HIS A 727 22.81 27.74 -16.03
N GLY A 728 21.55 28.11 -15.77
CA GLY A 728 20.39 27.23 -15.87
C GLY A 728 19.08 27.95 -15.61
N VAL A 729 17.98 27.21 -15.56
CA VAL A 729 16.64 27.74 -15.24
C VAL A 729 15.88 26.87 -14.24
N SER A 730 15.07 27.54 -13.41
CA SER A 730 14.10 26.93 -12.50
C SER A 730 12.69 27.07 -13.10
N VAL A 731 12.04 25.96 -13.43
CA VAL A 731 10.84 25.95 -14.29
C VAL A 731 9.81 24.95 -13.76
N ILE A 732 8.60 25.35 -13.36
CA ILE A 732 7.95 26.69 -13.43
C ILE A 732 7.62 27.26 -12.04
N ASN A 733 7.40 28.57 -11.96
CA ASN A 733 6.66 29.17 -10.85
C ASN A 733 5.16 28.84 -10.96
N THR A 734 4.35 29.37 -10.03
CA THR A 734 2.91 29.17 -9.95
C THR A 734 2.14 29.73 -11.15
N VAL A 735 0.99 29.11 -11.44
CA VAL A 735 0.08 29.52 -12.52
C VAL A 735 -0.94 30.51 -11.97
N SER A 736 -1.04 31.69 -12.58
CA SER A 736 -1.94 32.76 -12.15
C SER A 736 -3.40 32.30 -12.27
N GLY A 737 -4.21 32.55 -11.24
CA GLY A 737 -5.63 32.20 -11.26
C GLY A 737 -6.46 32.80 -10.12
N LEU A 738 -7.75 32.48 -10.14
CA LEU A 738 -8.70 32.75 -9.08
C LEU A 738 -9.31 31.40 -8.66
N MET A 739 -9.13 30.99 -7.40
CA MET A 739 -9.46 29.61 -7.02
C MET A 739 -10.97 29.38 -7.02
N GLY A 740 -11.75 30.34 -6.55
CA GLY A 740 -13.20 30.22 -6.55
C GLY A 740 -13.89 31.45 -5.98
N VAL A 741 -15.16 31.55 -6.33
CA VAL A 741 -16.10 32.56 -5.84
C VAL A 741 -17.30 31.83 -5.26
N LYS A 742 -17.78 32.27 -4.10
CA LYS A 742 -18.96 31.72 -3.44
C LYS A 742 -20.24 32.20 -4.15
N ALA A 743 -21.38 31.60 -3.80
CA ALA A 743 -22.67 31.96 -4.37
C ALA A 743 -23.07 33.44 -4.13
N ASP A 744 -22.54 34.07 -3.07
CA ASP A 744 -22.73 35.49 -2.75
C ASP A 744 -21.74 36.44 -3.44
N ALA A 745 -21.01 35.94 -4.46
CA ALA A 745 -19.94 36.63 -5.18
C ALA A 745 -18.67 36.95 -4.37
N THR A 746 -18.54 36.48 -3.12
CA THR A 746 -17.29 36.66 -2.35
C THR A 746 -16.23 35.64 -2.76
N ALA A 747 -15.00 36.08 -2.97
CA ALA A 747 -13.90 35.19 -3.36
C ALA A 747 -13.28 34.45 -2.17
N TRP A 748 -12.53 33.37 -2.42
CA TRP A 748 -11.70 32.74 -1.39
C TRP A 748 -10.27 32.55 -1.90
N PRO A 749 -9.25 33.18 -1.28
CA PRO A 749 -9.28 33.94 -0.01
C PRO A 749 -9.99 35.30 -0.10
N SER A 750 -10.56 35.75 1.02
CA SER A 750 -11.20 37.06 1.24
C SER A 750 -10.44 37.84 2.31
N VAL A 751 -9.92 39.02 1.99
CA VAL A 751 -9.10 39.87 2.87
C VAL A 751 -9.87 41.14 3.28
N GLY A 752 -9.77 41.50 4.57
CA GLY A 752 -10.36 42.71 5.14
C GLY A 752 -11.90 42.68 5.24
N HIS A 753 -12.48 43.78 5.76
CA HIS A 753 -13.93 43.91 5.94
C HIS A 753 -14.71 43.87 4.62
N GLU A 754 -14.12 44.41 3.56
CA GLU A 754 -14.67 44.43 2.20
C GLU A 754 -14.54 43.07 1.48
N ARG A 755 -13.89 42.08 2.11
CA ARG A 755 -13.71 40.71 1.59
C ARG A 755 -13.08 40.70 0.19
N ARG A 756 -12.07 41.55 -0.01
CA ARG A 756 -11.37 41.70 -1.29
C ARG A 756 -10.46 40.51 -1.57
N THR A 757 -10.10 40.33 -2.84
CA THR A 757 -9.08 39.36 -3.25
C THR A 757 -8.26 39.92 -4.41
N THR A 758 -7.20 39.21 -4.77
CA THR A 758 -6.44 39.42 -6.01
C THR A 758 -6.15 38.06 -6.67
N TYR A 759 -5.68 38.06 -7.90
CA TYR A 759 -5.24 36.81 -8.54
C TYR A 759 -4.04 36.23 -7.78
N GLY A 760 -4.10 34.93 -7.53
CA GLY A 760 -3.05 34.20 -6.82
C GLY A 760 -2.30 33.24 -7.72
N GLY A 761 -1.23 32.67 -7.17
CA GLY A 761 -0.48 31.57 -7.78
C GLY A 761 -1.05 30.21 -7.39
N MET A 762 -1.58 29.47 -8.37
CA MET A 762 -1.92 28.06 -8.26
C MET A 762 -0.66 27.19 -8.30
N SER A 763 -0.58 26.22 -7.39
CA SER A 763 0.50 25.23 -7.25
C SER A 763 -0.09 23.82 -7.08
N GLY A 764 0.76 22.79 -6.98
CA GLY A 764 0.34 21.40 -6.78
C GLY A 764 0.24 20.60 -8.08
N ASN A 765 -0.29 19.38 -7.99
CA ASN A 765 -0.33 18.45 -9.12
C ASN A 765 -1.20 18.95 -10.28
N ALA A 766 -2.18 19.83 -10.02
CA ALA A 766 -3.00 20.46 -11.05
C ALA A 766 -2.18 21.24 -12.10
N ILE A 767 -0.98 21.72 -11.73
CA ILE A 767 -0.10 22.46 -12.65
C ILE A 767 1.03 21.60 -13.25
N ARG A 768 1.15 20.32 -12.86
CA ARG A 768 2.19 19.40 -13.35
C ARG A 768 2.23 19.29 -14.88
N PRO A 769 1.10 19.19 -15.61
CA PRO A 769 1.15 19.10 -17.07
C PRO A 769 1.81 20.32 -17.73
N MET A 770 1.58 21.52 -17.18
CA MET A 770 2.22 22.75 -17.67
C MET A 770 3.72 22.76 -17.37
N ALA A 771 4.12 22.27 -16.21
CA ALA A 771 5.52 22.14 -15.82
C ALA A 771 6.28 21.13 -16.69
N LEU A 772 5.73 19.94 -16.94
CA LEU A 772 6.33 18.92 -17.81
C LEU A 772 6.48 19.41 -19.25
N LYS A 773 5.47 20.12 -19.79
CA LYS A 773 5.56 20.78 -21.10
C LYS A 773 6.72 21.79 -21.12
N ALA A 774 6.82 22.65 -20.11
CA ALA A 774 7.85 23.67 -20.05
C ALA A 774 9.25 23.05 -20.00
N VAL A 775 9.49 22.10 -19.09
CA VAL A 775 10.77 21.39 -18.94
C VAL A 775 11.18 20.70 -20.23
N SER A 776 10.29 19.91 -20.83
CA SER A 776 10.59 19.19 -22.08
C SER A 776 10.83 20.13 -23.26
N SER A 777 10.08 21.23 -23.38
CA SER A 777 10.28 22.21 -24.45
C SER A 777 11.64 22.91 -24.36
N ILE A 778 12.06 23.29 -23.15
CA ILE A 778 13.36 23.94 -22.90
C ILE A 778 14.49 22.94 -23.14
N ALA A 779 14.39 21.72 -22.60
CA ALA A 779 15.43 20.71 -22.75
C ALA A 779 15.67 20.31 -24.22
N ARG A 780 14.61 20.31 -25.06
CA ARG A 780 14.74 20.09 -26.52
C ARG A 780 15.41 21.25 -27.24
N ALA A 781 15.07 22.48 -26.88
CA ALA A 781 15.56 23.67 -27.57
C ALA A 781 16.97 24.09 -27.12
N LEU A 782 17.33 23.80 -25.87
CA LEU A 782 18.63 24.10 -25.26
C LEU A 782 19.25 22.82 -24.67
N PRO A 783 19.73 21.88 -25.51
CA PRO A 783 20.31 20.63 -25.03
C PRO A 783 21.49 20.86 -24.09
N GLY A 784 21.47 20.20 -22.94
CA GLY A 784 22.51 20.33 -21.91
C GLY A 784 22.39 21.56 -21.02
N PHE A 785 21.45 22.47 -21.28
CA PHE A 785 21.19 23.60 -20.39
C PHE A 785 20.53 23.11 -19.09
N PRO A 786 21.15 23.32 -17.91
CA PRO A 786 20.63 22.83 -16.64
C PRO A 786 19.22 23.33 -16.29
N ILE A 787 18.35 22.39 -15.92
CA ILE A 787 16.96 22.66 -15.54
C ILE A 787 16.70 22.13 -14.13
N LEU A 788 16.22 23.00 -13.25
CA LEU A 788 15.59 22.66 -11.97
C LEU A 788 14.07 22.58 -12.19
N GLY A 789 13.51 21.37 -12.17
CA GLY A 789 12.09 21.12 -12.41
C GLY A 789 11.21 21.45 -11.20
N ILE A 790 10.10 22.15 -11.40
CA ILE A 790 9.21 22.61 -10.34
C ILE A 790 7.76 22.61 -10.83
N GLY A 791 6.84 22.09 -10.02
CA GLY A 791 5.40 22.16 -10.30
C GLY A 791 4.72 20.80 -10.17
N GLY A 792 4.15 20.54 -8.98
CA GLY A 792 3.35 19.34 -8.76
C GLY A 792 4.12 18.03 -8.66
N ILE A 793 5.43 18.05 -8.37
CA ILE A 793 6.17 16.87 -7.93
C ILE A 793 5.69 16.48 -6.52
N ASP A 794 5.23 15.25 -6.36
CA ASP A 794 4.69 14.72 -5.10
C ASP A 794 5.11 13.28 -4.79
N SER A 795 5.96 12.67 -5.63
CA SER A 795 6.44 11.30 -5.50
C SER A 795 7.77 11.10 -6.22
N ALA A 796 8.42 9.96 -5.98
CA ALA A 796 9.58 9.53 -6.77
C ALA A 796 9.23 9.33 -8.26
N GLU A 797 8.05 8.76 -8.54
CA GLU A 797 7.55 8.53 -9.90
C GLU A 797 7.39 9.85 -10.65
N SER A 798 6.73 10.84 -10.05
CA SER A 798 6.57 12.16 -10.66
C SER A 798 7.92 12.86 -10.83
N ALA A 799 8.86 12.74 -9.89
CA ALA A 799 10.20 13.28 -10.06
C ALA A 799 10.96 12.62 -11.23
N MET A 800 10.84 11.30 -11.40
CA MET A 800 11.44 10.57 -12.52
C MET A 800 10.87 11.07 -13.86
N GLN A 801 9.57 11.41 -13.93
CA GLN A 801 8.97 12.03 -15.13
C GLN A 801 9.65 13.36 -15.49
N PHE A 802 9.94 14.20 -14.50
CA PHE A 802 10.67 15.46 -14.74
C PHE A 802 12.09 15.21 -15.24
N ILE A 803 12.80 14.23 -14.67
CA ILE A 803 14.16 13.86 -15.09
C ILE A 803 14.16 13.34 -16.54
N GLN A 804 13.22 12.46 -16.87
CA GLN A 804 13.05 11.97 -18.24
C GLN A 804 12.67 13.07 -19.23
N CYS A 805 12.02 14.14 -18.77
CA CYS A 805 11.76 15.36 -19.56
C CYS A 805 12.95 16.33 -19.62
N GLY A 806 14.04 16.08 -18.90
CA GLY A 806 15.28 16.87 -18.97
C GLY A 806 15.64 17.69 -17.73
N ALA A 807 14.91 17.57 -16.62
CA ALA A 807 15.31 18.21 -15.36
C ALA A 807 16.47 17.45 -14.68
N MET A 808 17.47 18.15 -14.16
CA MET A 808 18.61 17.54 -13.47
C MET A 808 18.37 17.37 -11.96
N ALA A 809 17.51 18.21 -11.39
CA ALA A 809 17.01 18.14 -10.02
C ALA A 809 15.60 18.73 -9.94
N VAL A 810 14.87 18.48 -8.85
CA VAL A 810 13.47 18.88 -8.69
C VAL A 810 13.24 19.62 -7.37
N GLN A 811 12.43 20.69 -7.42
CA GLN A 811 12.00 21.41 -6.22
C GLN A 811 10.56 21.06 -5.84
N VAL A 812 10.32 20.91 -4.54
CA VAL A 812 9.04 20.49 -3.96
C VAL A 812 8.50 21.56 -3.01
N GLY A 813 7.21 21.88 -3.16
CA GLY A 813 6.49 22.82 -2.30
C GLY A 813 5.18 22.23 -1.79
N SER A 814 4.19 22.09 -2.68
CA SER A 814 2.82 21.71 -2.32
C SER A 814 2.67 20.32 -1.70
N ALA A 815 3.52 19.35 -2.06
CA ALA A 815 3.49 18.03 -1.43
C ALA A 815 3.85 18.09 0.06
N ILE A 816 4.82 18.93 0.43
CA ILE A 816 5.19 19.18 1.83
C ILE A 816 4.07 19.95 2.54
N GLN A 817 3.37 20.87 1.86
CA GLN A 817 2.21 21.56 2.44
C GLN A 817 1.03 20.60 2.72
N ASN A 818 0.86 19.57 1.89
CA ASN A 818 -0.10 18.50 2.12
C ASN A 818 0.34 17.54 3.26
N GLN A 819 1.62 17.56 3.63
CA GLN A 819 2.22 16.58 4.54
C GLN A 819 3.31 17.23 5.41
N ASP A 820 4.57 16.79 5.29
CA ASP A 820 5.69 17.23 6.11
C ASP A 820 7.04 16.81 5.48
N PHE A 821 8.15 17.14 6.14
CA PHE A 821 9.49 16.92 5.61
C PHE A 821 9.91 15.44 5.50
N THR A 822 9.21 14.49 6.14
CA THR A 822 9.60 13.07 6.10
C THR A 822 9.34 12.43 4.73
N LEU A 823 8.61 13.11 3.83
CA LEU A 823 8.42 12.70 2.44
C LEU A 823 9.73 12.42 1.70
N ILE A 824 10.84 13.05 2.10
CA ILE A 824 12.13 12.80 1.46
C ILE A 824 12.59 11.33 1.55
N ASN A 825 12.28 10.65 2.65
CA ASN A 825 12.61 9.22 2.79
C ASN A 825 11.81 8.38 1.78
N ASP A 826 10.54 8.72 1.59
CA ASP A 826 9.70 8.12 0.54
C ASP A 826 10.26 8.40 -0.86
N TYR A 827 10.63 9.65 -1.15
CA TYR A 827 11.12 10.03 -2.47
C TYR A 827 12.46 9.36 -2.82
N CYS A 828 13.38 9.28 -1.85
CA CYS A 828 14.66 8.64 -2.05
C CYS A 828 14.50 7.12 -2.24
N THR A 829 13.75 6.45 -1.37
CA THR A 829 13.53 4.99 -1.49
C THR A 829 12.77 4.64 -2.77
N GLY A 830 11.76 5.44 -3.13
CA GLY A 830 11.02 5.26 -4.37
C GLY A 830 11.89 5.41 -5.61
N LEU A 831 12.75 6.43 -5.66
CA LEU A 831 13.60 6.67 -6.84
C LEU A 831 14.68 5.61 -6.97
N LYS A 832 15.29 5.19 -5.86
CA LYS A 832 16.21 4.04 -5.83
C LYS A 832 15.56 2.78 -6.39
N THR A 833 14.31 2.53 -6.01
CA THR A 833 13.57 1.35 -6.47
C THR A 833 13.26 1.44 -7.96
N LEU A 834 12.78 2.59 -8.45
CA LEU A 834 12.50 2.78 -9.88
C LEU A 834 13.76 2.51 -10.73
N LEU A 835 14.91 3.04 -10.32
CA LEU A 835 16.19 2.75 -10.98
C LEU A 835 16.53 1.26 -10.90
N TYR A 836 16.40 0.64 -9.73
CA TYR A 836 16.74 -0.76 -9.53
C TYR A 836 15.91 -1.71 -10.41
N LEU A 837 14.62 -1.40 -10.62
CA LEU A 837 13.69 -2.25 -11.37
C LEU A 837 13.73 -2.03 -12.89
N GLU A 838 14.13 -0.84 -13.37
CA GLU A 838 14.06 -0.41 -14.78
C GLU A 838 14.54 -1.48 -15.79
N ASN A 839 15.72 -2.06 -15.57
CA ASN A 839 16.31 -3.07 -16.46
C ASN A 839 16.03 -4.52 -16.02
N LYS A 840 15.32 -4.72 -14.90
CA LYS A 840 15.06 -6.05 -14.32
C LYS A 840 13.65 -6.55 -14.61
N PHE A 841 12.68 -5.65 -14.74
CA PHE A 841 11.26 -5.99 -14.92
C PHE A 841 10.61 -5.18 -16.05
N PRO A 842 10.89 -5.48 -17.32
CA PRO A 842 10.49 -4.63 -18.47
C PRO A 842 8.98 -4.54 -18.71
N LYS A 843 8.17 -5.41 -18.09
CA LYS A 843 6.70 -5.40 -18.18
C LYS A 843 6.03 -4.63 -17.04
N TRP A 844 6.77 -4.22 -16.02
CA TRP A 844 6.24 -3.45 -14.91
C TRP A 844 6.21 -1.98 -15.29
N ASP A 845 5.19 -1.26 -14.81
CA ASP A 845 5.16 0.21 -14.86
C ASP A 845 5.73 0.74 -13.55
N GLY A 846 7.04 1.01 -13.55
CA GLY A 846 7.78 1.39 -12.35
C GLY A 846 7.74 0.29 -11.28
N GLN A 847 7.00 0.52 -10.19
CA GLN A 847 6.81 -0.46 -9.11
C GLN A 847 5.52 -1.27 -9.25
N SER A 848 4.68 -1.01 -10.26
CA SER A 848 3.40 -1.69 -10.47
C SER A 848 3.60 -2.89 -11.42
N PRO A 849 3.40 -4.14 -10.97
CA PRO A 849 3.39 -5.29 -11.88
C PRO A 849 2.19 -5.20 -12.85
N PRO A 850 2.22 -5.95 -13.97
CA PRO A 850 1.05 -6.09 -14.83
C PRO A 850 -0.20 -6.45 -14.01
N THR A 851 -1.28 -5.70 -14.22
CA THR A 851 -2.53 -5.91 -13.48
C THR A 851 -3.11 -7.28 -13.80
N PRO A 852 -3.24 -8.20 -12.81
CA PRO A 852 -3.87 -9.49 -13.05
C PRO A 852 -5.39 -9.32 -13.15
N LYS A 853 -6.06 -10.26 -13.84
CA LYS A 853 -7.53 -10.35 -13.81
C LYS A 853 -8.00 -10.53 -12.37
N HIS A 854 -8.85 -9.61 -11.91
CA HIS A 854 -9.30 -9.64 -10.53
C HIS A 854 -10.73 -9.13 -10.35
N GLN A 855 -11.37 -9.59 -9.29
CA GLN A 855 -12.55 -8.93 -8.69
C GLN A 855 -12.28 -8.65 -7.23
N LEU A 856 -12.53 -7.40 -6.81
CA LEU A 856 -12.22 -6.93 -5.45
C LEU A 856 -10.75 -7.16 -5.05
N GLY A 857 -9.81 -7.15 -6.01
CA GLY A 857 -8.39 -7.41 -5.77
C GLY A 857 -8.01 -8.87 -5.61
N LYS A 858 -8.96 -9.80 -5.74
CA LYS A 858 -8.72 -11.23 -5.71
C LYS A 858 -8.70 -11.77 -7.13
N HIS A 859 -7.76 -12.65 -7.41
CA HIS A 859 -7.63 -13.27 -8.72
C HIS A 859 -8.91 -14.02 -9.10
N VAL A 860 -9.27 -14.01 -10.39
CA VAL A 860 -10.45 -14.69 -10.91
C VAL A 860 -10.10 -15.56 -12.11
N VAL A 861 -10.66 -16.77 -12.12
CA VAL A 861 -10.69 -17.64 -13.30
C VAL A 861 -11.88 -17.23 -14.18
N THR A 862 -11.67 -17.15 -15.49
CA THR A 862 -12.73 -16.90 -16.47
C THR A 862 -13.70 -18.07 -16.52
N ILE A 863 -15.00 -17.80 -16.35
CA ILE A 863 -16.05 -18.83 -16.40
C ILE A 863 -17.08 -18.46 -17.45
N TYR A 864 -17.27 -19.36 -18.40
CA TYR A 864 -18.20 -19.19 -19.51
C TYR A 864 -19.58 -19.79 -19.20
N GLY A 865 -20.64 -19.11 -19.63
CA GLY A 865 -22.02 -19.58 -19.66
C GLY A 865 -22.28 -20.60 -20.78
N LYS A 866 -23.52 -21.08 -20.88
CA LYS A 866 -23.93 -22.02 -21.95
C LYS A 866 -23.86 -21.42 -23.37
N ASP A 867 -23.94 -20.10 -23.45
CA ASP A 867 -23.83 -19.30 -24.66
C ASP A 867 -22.38 -18.92 -25.00
N ASN A 868 -21.41 -19.50 -24.30
CA ASN A 868 -19.97 -19.23 -24.45
C ASN A 868 -19.58 -17.76 -24.15
N LYS A 869 -20.42 -17.02 -23.40
CA LYS A 869 -20.10 -15.68 -22.89
C LYS A 869 -19.58 -15.74 -21.46
N VAL A 870 -18.77 -14.77 -21.06
CA VAL A 870 -18.28 -14.68 -19.67
C VAL A 870 -19.43 -14.37 -18.72
N LEU A 871 -19.51 -15.09 -17.60
CA LEU A 871 -20.56 -14.90 -16.60
C LEU A 871 -20.25 -13.72 -15.66
N PRO A 872 -21.14 -12.72 -15.53
CA PRO A 872 -20.92 -11.60 -14.61
C PRO A 872 -21.07 -12.00 -13.14
N HIS A 873 -20.52 -11.17 -12.26
CA HIS A 873 -20.44 -11.42 -10.80
C HIS A 873 -21.70 -10.99 -10.01
N PHE A 874 -22.90 -11.21 -10.55
CA PHE A 874 -24.16 -10.89 -9.87
C PHE A 874 -25.31 -11.84 -10.24
N GLY A 875 -26.37 -11.83 -9.42
CA GLY A 875 -27.64 -12.44 -9.78
C GLY A 875 -27.57 -13.96 -10.01
N PRO A 876 -28.32 -14.48 -11.02
CA PRO A 876 -28.26 -15.89 -11.38
C PRO A 876 -26.89 -16.29 -11.95
N TYR A 877 -26.20 -15.40 -12.65
CA TYR A 877 -24.88 -15.66 -13.25
C TYR A 877 -23.82 -15.97 -12.20
N ARG A 878 -23.84 -15.25 -11.07
CA ARG A 878 -22.98 -15.52 -9.93
C ARG A 878 -23.19 -16.94 -9.38
N LYS A 879 -24.44 -17.40 -9.29
CA LYS A 879 -24.75 -18.75 -8.79
C LYS A 879 -24.23 -19.82 -9.74
N GLU A 880 -24.45 -19.64 -11.04
CA GLU A 880 -23.90 -20.54 -12.06
C GLU A 880 -22.38 -20.58 -12.01
N ARG A 881 -21.73 -19.43 -11.82
CA ARG A 881 -20.27 -19.33 -11.62
C ARG A 881 -19.81 -20.11 -10.38
N GLU A 882 -20.49 -19.95 -9.25
CA GLU A 882 -20.20 -20.68 -8.00
C GLU A 882 -20.39 -22.20 -8.16
N GLU A 883 -21.40 -22.65 -8.92
CA GLU A 883 -21.63 -24.05 -9.25
C GLU A 883 -20.54 -24.65 -10.14
N LYS A 884 -20.13 -23.94 -11.19
CA LYS A 884 -19.05 -24.37 -12.10
C LYS A 884 -17.70 -24.41 -11.40
N MET A 885 -17.37 -23.39 -10.61
CA MET A 885 -16.14 -23.39 -9.80
C MET A 885 -16.09 -24.56 -8.83
N LYS A 886 -17.23 -24.94 -8.23
CA LYS A 886 -17.31 -26.14 -7.38
C LYS A 886 -16.99 -27.42 -8.18
N GLN A 887 -17.51 -27.56 -9.39
CA GLN A 887 -17.24 -28.73 -10.23
C GLN A 887 -15.75 -28.85 -10.54
N LEU A 888 -15.11 -27.75 -10.95
CA LEU A 888 -13.66 -27.71 -11.21
C LEU A 888 -12.85 -28.15 -9.98
N ARG A 889 -13.17 -27.63 -8.78
CA ARG A 889 -12.45 -28.00 -7.55
C ARG A 889 -12.64 -29.45 -7.10
N ASN A 890 -13.76 -30.06 -7.47
CA ASN A 890 -14.02 -31.46 -7.14
C ASN A 890 -13.22 -32.42 -8.04
N GLU A 891 -12.74 -31.94 -9.19
CA GLU A 891 -11.90 -32.70 -10.12
C GLU A 891 -10.41 -32.63 -9.76
N GLU A 892 -10.04 -31.76 -8.81
CA GLU A 892 -8.66 -31.47 -8.43
C GLU A 892 -8.33 -31.82 -6.98
N SER A 893 -7.04 -32.05 -6.71
CA SER A 893 -6.55 -32.14 -5.33
C SER A 893 -6.65 -30.79 -4.60
N PRO A 894 -6.63 -30.75 -3.25
CA PRO A 894 -6.66 -29.49 -2.50
C PRO A 894 -5.50 -28.52 -2.79
N LYS A 895 -4.38 -29.01 -3.32
CA LYS A 895 -3.22 -28.18 -3.68
C LYS A 895 -3.39 -27.60 -5.08
N GLU A 896 -3.84 -28.43 -6.03
CA GLU A 896 -4.21 -27.98 -7.38
C GLU A 896 -5.36 -26.96 -7.33
N SER A 897 -6.33 -27.13 -6.43
CA SER A 897 -7.45 -26.18 -6.27
C SER A 897 -6.99 -24.82 -5.72
N VAL A 898 -5.92 -24.80 -4.94
CA VAL A 898 -5.24 -23.59 -4.47
C VAL A 898 -4.44 -22.96 -5.61
N GLU A 899 -3.75 -23.75 -6.43
CA GLU A 899 -3.01 -23.28 -7.62
C GLU A 899 -3.93 -22.70 -8.71
N LEU A 900 -5.14 -23.26 -8.91
CA LEU A 900 -6.14 -22.72 -9.84
C LEU A 900 -6.49 -21.25 -9.59
N THR A 901 -6.54 -20.86 -8.32
CA THR A 901 -7.13 -19.58 -7.88
C THR A 901 -6.08 -18.62 -7.35
N ASN A 902 -4.93 -19.11 -6.90
CA ASN A 902 -3.73 -18.33 -6.67
C ASN A 902 -3.04 -18.02 -8.01
N GLY A 903 -3.63 -17.11 -8.79
CA GLY A 903 -3.06 -16.71 -10.08
C GLY A 903 -1.56 -16.48 -9.98
N ASP A 904 -0.78 -17.20 -10.79
CA ASP A 904 0.68 -17.12 -10.96
C ASP A 904 1.52 -16.76 -9.70
N CYS A 905 1.10 -17.20 -8.50
CA CYS A 905 1.95 -17.13 -7.31
C CYS A 905 3.08 -18.18 -7.39
N GLU A 906 2.90 -19.22 -8.21
CA GLU A 906 3.86 -20.33 -8.37
C GLU A 906 4.59 -20.35 -9.70
N THR A 907 4.14 -19.65 -10.75
CA THR A 907 5.01 -19.51 -11.91
C THR A 907 6.12 -18.52 -11.53
N ASN A 908 7.33 -19.06 -11.41
CA ASN A 908 8.58 -18.31 -11.60
C ASN A 908 8.66 -17.59 -12.96
N GLN A 909 7.55 -17.42 -13.68
CA GLN A 909 7.38 -16.76 -14.97
C GLN A 909 6.65 -15.42 -14.86
N ILE A 910 6.92 -14.63 -13.81
CA ILE A 910 6.94 -13.17 -14.04
C ILE A 910 8.16 -12.95 -14.95
N ASN A 911 7.92 -12.96 -16.27
CA ASN A 911 8.88 -12.91 -17.35
C ASN A 911 10.19 -12.16 -16.99
N GLY A 912 11.21 -12.94 -16.62
CA GLY A 912 12.63 -12.61 -16.62
C GLY A 912 13.05 -11.47 -15.69
N ILE A 913 13.50 -11.81 -14.47
CA ILE A 913 14.56 -11.00 -13.85
C ILE A 913 15.72 -11.04 -14.84
N GLN A 914 15.97 -9.91 -15.50
CA GLN A 914 17.15 -9.77 -16.33
C GLN A 914 18.32 -9.33 -15.46
N ASN A 915 19.51 -9.86 -15.74
CA ASN A 915 20.75 -9.29 -15.20
C ASN A 915 21.03 -7.99 -15.96
N GLY A 916 20.43 -6.90 -15.49
CA GLY A 916 20.68 -5.54 -15.99
C GLY A 916 21.38 -4.71 -14.94
N ASP A 917 22.35 -3.90 -15.37
CA ASP A 917 22.97 -2.88 -14.51
C ASP A 917 21.93 -1.84 -14.08
N VAL A 918 22.05 -1.35 -12.85
CA VAL A 918 21.20 -0.27 -12.33
C VAL A 918 21.63 1.05 -12.98
N PRO A 919 20.75 1.73 -13.75
CA PRO A 919 21.07 3.01 -14.38
C PRO A 919 21.32 4.10 -13.33
N LYS A 920 22.15 5.08 -13.70
CA LYS A 920 22.31 6.33 -12.95
C LYS A 920 21.28 7.35 -13.43
N LEU A 921 21.01 8.38 -12.64
CA LEU A 921 20.06 9.44 -13.04
C LEU A 921 20.41 10.10 -14.37
N LYS A 922 21.69 10.29 -14.66
CA LYS A 922 22.16 10.85 -15.93
C LYS A 922 21.75 10.01 -17.15
N ASP A 923 21.53 8.70 -16.98
CA ASP A 923 21.18 7.78 -18.07
C ASP A 923 19.68 7.89 -18.41
N LEU A 924 18.86 8.45 -17.50
CA LEU A 924 17.45 8.74 -17.73
C LEU A 924 17.18 10.16 -18.24
N LEU A 925 18.14 11.07 -18.07
CA LEU A 925 17.98 12.48 -18.36
C LEU A 925 17.56 12.70 -19.82
N GLY A 926 16.38 13.29 -20.01
CA GLY A 926 15.87 13.61 -21.35
C GLY A 926 15.41 12.41 -22.19
N ARG A 927 15.29 11.21 -21.61
CA ARG A 927 14.87 9.99 -22.34
C ARG A 927 13.49 10.11 -23.00
N ALA A 928 12.60 10.94 -22.47
CA ALA A 928 11.27 11.17 -23.05
C ALA A 928 11.31 12.14 -24.25
N LEU A 929 12.37 12.93 -24.42
CA LEU A 929 12.40 14.01 -25.42
C LEU A 929 12.25 13.54 -26.87
N PRO A 930 12.87 12.42 -27.31
CA PRO A 930 12.68 11.92 -28.68
C PRO A 930 11.25 11.45 -28.97
N LEU A 931 10.45 11.19 -27.93
CA LEU A 931 9.06 10.74 -28.04
C LEU A 931 8.07 11.90 -28.11
N ILE A 932 8.56 13.14 -27.94
CA ILE A 932 7.74 14.35 -27.93
C ILE A 932 8.00 15.11 -29.25
N GLY A 933 6.97 15.20 -30.09
CA GLY A 933 7.07 15.74 -31.45
C GLY A 933 5.96 16.69 -31.83
N THR A 934 5.97 17.15 -33.08
CA THR A 934 4.80 17.84 -33.66
C THR A 934 3.70 16.84 -33.98
N TYR A 935 2.45 17.31 -34.11
CA TYR A 935 1.33 16.44 -34.49
C TYR A 935 1.58 15.70 -35.83
N LYS A 936 2.29 16.33 -36.77
CA LYS A 936 2.57 15.75 -38.09
C LYS A 936 3.57 14.60 -38.06
N GLU A 937 4.33 14.44 -36.97
CA GLU A 937 5.25 13.34 -36.75
C GLU A 937 4.55 12.09 -36.19
N LEU A 938 3.30 12.21 -35.72
CA LEU A 938 2.53 11.08 -35.21
C LEU A 938 2.00 10.22 -36.36
N ASP A 939 2.15 8.91 -36.25
CA ASP A 939 1.70 7.94 -37.25
C ASP A 939 0.18 7.80 -37.23
N VAL A 940 -0.49 8.52 -38.13
CA VAL A 940 -1.96 8.47 -38.28
C VAL A 940 -2.48 7.17 -38.91
N GLN A 941 -1.60 6.27 -39.39
CA GLN A 941 -2.00 4.99 -39.97
C GLN A 941 -2.06 3.87 -38.91
N LYS A 942 -1.24 3.97 -37.85
CA LYS A 942 -1.23 3.01 -36.73
C LYS A 942 -2.28 3.34 -35.68
N GLN A 943 -3.54 3.09 -36.03
CA GLN A 943 -4.68 3.30 -35.15
C GLN A 943 -4.87 2.16 -34.14
N VAL A 944 -5.52 2.46 -33.03
CA VAL A 944 -5.87 1.50 -31.97
C VAL A 944 -7.39 1.43 -31.78
N VAL A 945 -7.87 0.41 -31.10
CA VAL A 945 -9.26 0.26 -30.61
C VAL A 945 -9.25 -0.17 -29.15
N ALA A 946 -10.34 0.11 -28.44
CA ALA A 946 -10.49 -0.34 -27.06
C ALA A 946 -10.87 -1.82 -27.01
N LEU A 947 -10.26 -2.56 -26.08
CA LEU A 947 -10.62 -3.93 -25.73
C LEU A 947 -10.97 -3.96 -24.24
N ILE A 948 -12.10 -4.57 -23.89
CA ILE A 948 -12.57 -4.65 -22.49
C ILE A 948 -12.39 -6.09 -22.00
N ASP A 949 -11.86 -6.24 -20.79
CA ASP A 949 -11.82 -7.53 -20.11
C ASP A 949 -13.10 -7.75 -19.28
N ASP A 950 -13.91 -8.71 -19.72
CA ASP A 950 -15.20 -9.02 -19.11
C ASP A 950 -15.10 -9.48 -17.64
N ASP A 951 -14.02 -10.16 -17.25
CA ASP A 951 -13.82 -10.63 -15.88
C ASP A 951 -13.46 -9.48 -14.94
N MET A 952 -12.80 -8.44 -15.44
CA MET A 952 -12.45 -7.25 -14.66
C MET A 952 -13.58 -6.21 -14.62
N CYS A 953 -14.53 -6.30 -15.55
CA CYS A 953 -15.66 -5.39 -15.65
C CYS A 953 -16.53 -5.44 -14.38
N ILE A 954 -16.93 -4.26 -13.88
CA ILE A 954 -17.90 -4.12 -12.77
C ILE A 954 -19.28 -3.64 -13.24
N ASN A 955 -19.53 -3.69 -14.55
CA ASN A 955 -20.84 -3.51 -15.17
C ASN A 955 -21.46 -2.11 -14.96
N CYS A 956 -20.64 -1.06 -14.84
CA CYS A 956 -21.11 0.29 -14.54
C CYS A 956 -21.63 1.08 -15.76
N GLY A 957 -21.33 0.63 -16.98
CA GLY A 957 -21.74 1.30 -18.22
C GLY A 957 -21.06 2.66 -18.47
N LYS A 958 -20.03 3.06 -17.70
CA LYS A 958 -19.36 4.35 -17.90
C LYS A 958 -18.65 4.47 -19.26
N CYS A 959 -18.04 3.39 -19.74
CA CYS A 959 -17.45 3.32 -21.07
C CYS A 959 -18.53 3.55 -22.15
N TYR A 960 -19.67 2.87 -22.03
CA TYR A 960 -20.83 3.03 -22.89
C TYR A 960 -21.34 4.48 -22.90
N MET A 961 -21.65 5.07 -21.74
CA MET A 961 -22.12 6.46 -21.64
C MET A 961 -21.13 7.47 -22.24
N ALA A 962 -19.83 7.32 -21.95
CA ALA A 962 -18.82 8.22 -22.47
C ALA A 962 -18.65 8.09 -23.99
N CYS A 963 -18.76 6.88 -24.54
CA CYS A 963 -18.72 6.69 -25.99
C CYS A 963 -19.98 7.24 -26.69
N ASN A 964 -21.13 7.23 -26.01
CA ASN A 964 -22.38 7.70 -26.60
C ASN A 964 -22.48 9.22 -26.62
N ASP A 965 -22.25 9.88 -25.50
CA ASP A 965 -22.48 11.32 -25.36
C ASP A 965 -21.19 12.14 -25.56
N SER A 966 -20.06 11.49 -25.78
CA SER A 966 -18.76 12.13 -25.99
C SER A 966 -17.85 11.38 -26.96
N GLY A 967 -18.42 10.49 -27.80
CA GLY A 967 -17.67 9.63 -28.70
C GLY A 967 -18.43 9.29 -29.98
N TYR A 968 -18.41 7.99 -30.32
CA TYR A 968 -18.80 7.47 -31.63
C TYR A 968 -19.88 6.38 -31.58
N GLN A 969 -20.59 6.25 -30.44
CA GLN A 969 -21.63 5.24 -30.26
C GLN A 969 -21.16 3.81 -30.66
N ALA A 970 -19.91 3.48 -30.30
CA ALA A 970 -19.21 2.27 -30.73
C ALA A 970 -19.12 1.18 -29.64
N ILE A 971 -19.96 1.30 -28.61
CA ILE A 971 -20.02 0.34 -27.50
C ILE A 971 -21.47 -0.10 -27.36
N GLU A 972 -21.71 -1.40 -27.47
CA GLU A 972 -22.97 -2.03 -27.12
C GLU A 972 -22.97 -2.33 -25.61
N PHE A 973 -24.13 -2.22 -24.95
CA PHE A 973 -24.26 -2.54 -23.53
C PHE A 973 -25.40 -3.52 -23.34
N ASP A 974 -25.07 -4.75 -22.94
CA ASP A 974 -26.03 -5.84 -22.87
C ASP A 974 -27.06 -5.58 -21.73
N PRO A 975 -28.38 -5.62 -22.00
CA PRO A 975 -29.42 -5.26 -21.03
C PRO A 975 -29.60 -6.26 -19.89
N GLU A 976 -29.06 -7.48 -20.02
CA GLU A 976 -29.26 -8.55 -19.04
C GLU A 976 -28.02 -8.80 -18.19
N THR A 977 -26.84 -8.75 -18.80
CA THR A 977 -25.53 -8.99 -18.17
C THR A 977 -24.82 -7.69 -17.80
N HIS A 978 -25.20 -6.56 -18.40
CA HIS A 978 -24.50 -5.29 -18.28
C HIS A 978 -22.99 -5.41 -18.61
N ILE A 979 -22.64 -6.30 -19.55
CA ILE A 979 -21.29 -6.40 -20.11
C ILE A 979 -21.23 -5.49 -21.35
N PRO A 980 -20.27 -4.56 -21.43
CA PRO A 980 -20.06 -3.71 -22.60
C PRO A 980 -19.25 -4.44 -23.68
N HIS A 981 -19.60 -4.26 -24.95
CA HIS A 981 -18.89 -4.81 -26.10
C HIS A 981 -18.49 -3.70 -27.07
N VAL A 982 -17.21 -3.60 -27.41
CA VAL A 982 -16.69 -2.59 -28.36
C VAL A 982 -16.85 -3.12 -29.78
N ASN A 983 -17.49 -2.36 -30.66
CA ASN A 983 -17.68 -2.76 -32.06
C ASN A 983 -16.65 -2.09 -33.00
N ASP A 984 -16.71 -2.45 -34.29
CA ASP A 984 -15.74 -2.04 -35.32
C ASP A 984 -15.70 -0.52 -35.60
N ASP A 985 -16.75 0.20 -35.19
CA ASP A 985 -16.82 1.66 -35.30
C ASP A 985 -15.94 2.39 -34.29
N CYS A 986 -15.30 1.65 -33.38
CA CYS A 986 -14.33 2.22 -32.44
C CYS A 986 -13.20 2.95 -33.18
N THR A 987 -12.97 4.19 -32.77
CA THR A 987 -11.95 5.07 -33.38
C THR A 987 -10.66 5.14 -32.59
N GLY A 988 -10.57 4.47 -31.44
CA GLY A 988 -9.39 4.54 -30.59
C GLY A 988 -9.25 5.83 -29.78
N CYS A 989 -10.32 6.63 -29.61
CA CYS A 989 -10.24 7.91 -28.91
C CYS A 989 -9.86 7.80 -27.41
N THR A 990 -9.85 6.60 -26.85
CA THR A 990 -9.40 6.28 -25.47
C THR A 990 -10.30 6.82 -24.35
N MET A 991 -11.40 7.52 -24.67
CA MET A 991 -12.28 8.09 -23.64
C MET A 991 -12.88 7.04 -22.70
N CYS A 992 -13.26 5.87 -23.22
CA CYS A 992 -13.80 4.76 -22.42
C CYS A 992 -12.81 4.25 -21.37
N LEU A 993 -11.54 4.09 -21.74
CA LEU A 993 -10.46 3.71 -20.84
C LEU A 993 -10.26 4.77 -19.75
N SER A 994 -10.18 6.05 -20.14
CA SER A 994 -9.95 7.18 -19.24
C SER A 994 -11.02 7.36 -18.14
N VAL A 995 -12.24 6.88 -18.37
CA VAL A 995 -13.35 6.95 -17.39
C VAL A 995 -13.63 5.62 -16.68
N CYS A 996 -12.93 4.55 -17.06
CA CYS A 996 -13.10 3.24 -16.45
C CYS A 996 -12.67 3.29 -14.98
N PRO A 997 -13.49 2.82 -14.03
CA PRO A 997 -13.12 2.85 -12.61
C PRO A 997 -12.14 1.73 -12.22
N ILE A 998 -11.84 0.78 -13.11
CA ILE A 998 -10.96 -0.37 -12.86
C ILE A 998 -9.71 -0.21 -13.72
N ILE A 999 -8.54 -0.14 -13.08
CA ILE A 999 -7.23 -0.06 -13.75
C ILE A 999 -7.09 -1.25 -14.69
N ASP A 1000 -6.67 -0.99 -15.93
CA ASP A 1000 -6.39 -1.96 -17.00
C ASP A 1000 -7.55 -2.90 -17.40
N CYS A 1001 -8.77 -2.65 -16.93
CA CYS A 1001 -9.96 -3.35 -17.42
C CYS A 1001 -10.23 -3.04 -18.92
N ILE A 1002 -9.76 -1.89 -19.40
CA ILE A 1002 -9.80 -1.54 -20.81
C ILE A 1002 -8.37 -1.29 -21.28
N GLU A 1003 -7.97 -1.95 -22.37
CA GLU A 1003 -6.68 -1.77 -23.04
C GLU A 1003 -6.88 -1.16 -24.43
N MET A 1004 -5.89 -0.41 -24.93
CA MET A 1004 -5.85 0.06 -26.31
C MET A 1004 -4.99 -0.89 -27.15
N VAL A 1005 -5.62 -1.64 -28.04
CA VAL A 1005 -4.94 -2.64 -28.89
C VAL A 1005 -4.87 -2.18 -30.35
N PRO A 1006 -3.88 -2.63 -31.16
CA PRO A 1006 -3.80 -2.26 -32.57
C PRO A 1006 -5.08 -2.60 -33.35
N LYS A 1007 -5.58 -1.66 -34.17
CA LYS A 1007 -6.76 -1.90 -35.01
C LYS A 1007 -6.38 -2.85 -36.15
N THR A 1008 -7.05 -3.99 -36.24
CA THR A 1008 -6.77 -5.05 -37.23
C THR A 1008 -7.52 -4.87 -38.55
N ILE A 1009 -8.57 -4.05 -38.56
CA ILE A 1009 -9.34 -3.68 -39.75
C ILE A 1009 -8.94 -2.28 -40.25
N PRO A 1010 -9.10 -1.95 -41.54
CA PRO A 1010 -8.80 -0.62 -42.05
C PRO A 1010 -9.54 0.48 -41.28
N HIS A 1011 -8.81 1.52 -40.85
CA HIS A 1011 -9.44 2.66 -40.18
C HIS A 1011 -10.18 3.54 -41.19
N LEU A 1012 -11.51 3.42 -41.21
CA LEU A 1012 -12.38 4.23 -42.06
C LEU A 1012 -12.79 5.51 -41.33
N ILE A 1013 -12.34 6.64 -41.84
CA ILE A 1013 -12.71 7.95 -41.26
C ILE A 1013 -14.14 8.30 -41.68
N LYS A 1014 -15.06 8.30 -40.72
CA LYS A 1014 -16.45 8.74 -40.92
C LYS A 1014 -16.50 10.26 -41.17
N ARG A 1015 -16.57 10.66 -42.45
CA ARG A 1015 -16.59 12.08 -42.88
C ARG A 1015 -17.99 12.72 -42.91
N GLY A 1016 -19.05 11.94 -42.63
CA GLY A 1016 -20.44 12.41 -42.60
C GLY A 1016 -21.11 12.63 -43.98
N ILE A 1017 -20.37 12.62 -45.09
CA ILE A 1017 -20.91 12.81 -46.45
C ILE A 1017 -20.28 11.78 -47.39
N ASN A 1018 -21.09 11.18 -48.27
CA ASN A 1018 -20.59 10.35 -49.37
C ASN A 1018 -20.24 11.23 -50.58
N LYS A 1019 -18.96 11.33 -50.96
CA LYS A 1019 -18.49 12.19 -52.08
C LYS A 1019 -19.13 11.82 -53.43
N GLN A 1020 -19.73 10.64 -53.58
CA GLN A 1020 -20.41 10.19 -54.80
C GLN A 1020 -21.85 10.73 -54.96
N ALA A 1021 -22.43 11.41 -53.96
CA ALA A 1021 -23.84 11.85 -53.97
C ALA A 1021 -24.05 13.35 -54.22
N LEU A 1022 -23.07 14.07 -54.78
CA LEU A 1022 -23.22 15.48 -55.18
C LEU A 1022 -23.77 15.59 -56.61
N THR A 1023 -25.08 15.36 -56.78
CA THR A 1023 -25.82 15.99 -57.87
C THR A 1023 -26.39 17.29 -57.34
N LEU A 1024 -25.77 18.41 -57.69
CA LEU A 1024 -26.34 19.74 -57.48
C LEU A 1024 -27.65 19.81 -58.28
N VAL A 1025 -28.80 19.67 -57.63
CA VAL A 1025 -30.08 20.02 -58.22
C VAL A 1025 -30.18 21.54 -58.15
N HIS A 1026 -30.06 22.18 -59.30
CA HIS A 1026 -30.24 23.63 -59.46
C HIS A 1026 -31.69 24.00 -59.07
N PRO A 1027 -31.92 25.03 -58.24
CA PRO A 1027 -33.27 25.45 -57.90
C PRO A 1027 -33.83 26.26 -59.06
N LEU A 1028 -34.58 25.61 -59.95
CA LEU A 1028 -35.65 26.19 -60.77
C LEU A 1028 -36.44 25.02 -61.39
N GLN A 1029 -37.34 24.44 -60.59
CA GLN A 1029 -38.60 23.82 -61.02
C GLN A 1029 -39.56 23.74 -59.84
#